data_AF-A0A1V6B3E2-F1
#
_entry.id   AF-A0A1V6B3E2-F1
#
_cell.length_a   1.000
_cell.length_b   1.000
_cell.length_c   1.000
_cell.angle_alpha   90.00
_cell.angle_beta   90.00
_cell.angle_gamma   90.00
#
_symmetry.space_group_name_H-M   'P 1'
#
loop_
_entity.id
_entity.type
_entity.pdbx_description
1 polymer ?
#
loop_
_entity_poly.entity_id
_entity_poly.type
_entity_poly.pdbx_seq_one_letter_code
_entity_poly.pdbx_strand_id
1 'polypeptide(L)'
;MASIGFADSSLAAECMLVRVILNPTCAYRNVNVLPNLVVIMQNLCNDTIVQTASRIHSFTGQSTSDTIVWNGQSDCTDCFTLNKTASVGSTAIGDTITFNIQVCSHNATADTVVIQELLPSAFTMTASSAAFPYTNTNFPADTCMNYTVSGYYTTVGSCPDSAFTNHATLQTATVNYVDSVCVEVVSPCANIPNSITLADSSFSLPMNSNYSNTTFVVQGRFYINDNLTLINCHIYTYPAAQIIVLSGGTFSLYGTTVEACTQMWQGIQLQKNSTLIMSENSIVRDAENGITALHGSAYQLKDSRVIDCVRSIYVPQQSGMNNVQAAVDGCKFGLYASTFKPDYAGQPAHESLHRACIEVYDVVMTIEGKANRNEFYNSNWGIYAHRSYVVVSNCKFNNMRKGGPAYGNATHKGAALVAESTSPASAGKLTVLPLYNHDITIDTCQWGVYTEWTNATVTNVSMRNVNLSGVFNIRCNDAVMSTTISNCDIEAAKTGIQWQNSEKGIMKAVNNRIKVWSGGNAVGIKLISTGTNTGNYQITGNTIEATNGSGITASSAKNVNVINNTIKLSGNTNNGVSIAGCDSSQVSCNAVSGRYPVFGYQNKGISISHSTANFMNCNNVDSTYLGVYFEGVCTGTRIRGTEMKNHFEGLRLFSNAVIDTQAHAGNLWVGSFNNYGANNLNYVPSTNLLQSAFLIDYSYGGVYIPTVPVNNAGWIIPQTGNEFDCSGYLTCMDVTHETIAATALQLTIAEDSLETAEFTDESKIMARNYLYKDIKNNDSLVNSNYSLNAFLAANENMVTGKLYDVSNGINLANSISETEIHDLMAMDNFTDNIIQSITSLDSIAAADSTINLIDQREILMQQLNTVIQDKQNLMYMLNTATQQALSNVQVANSSIITNNAPDEYEQIMNDVEIEYEIGGMAALQNKCSQVFDIAVQCPHIGGKAVYKARSYVALMNDTIEYDDVTVCAQAGFRKSAETRNTKEEIKGNIKIVPNPTNEKITVTISDDMNGMCEIQFNDVVGKSVLLKELDCNQKTHTLNIKLLSEGIYTVKVNQSNHVSEQFKLIIVR
;
A
#
# COMPACT_ATOMS: atom_id res chain seq x y z
N MET A 1 23.75 -85.32 1.66
CA MET A 1 23.21 -86.27 2.65
C MET A 1 24.34 -86.67 3.57
N ALA A 2 24.24 -86.32 4.85
CA ALA A 2 25.17 -86.81 5.87
C ALA A 2 24.84 -88.29 6.14
N SER A 3 25.81 -89.19 6.02
CA SER A 3 25.65 -90.56 6.46
C SER A 3 25.72 -90.60 7.99
N ILE A 4 24.68 -91.14 8.62
CA ILE A 4 24.73 -91.51 10.04
C ILE A 4 25.21 -92.96 10.09
N GLY A 5 26.47 -93.17 10.46
CA GLY A 5 27.04 -94.49 10.68
C GLY A 5 26.95 -94.88 12.16
N PHE A 6 26.46 -96.07 12.46
CA PHE A 6 26.48 -96.64 13.80
C PHE A 6 27.62 -97.67 13.90
N ALA A 7 28.38 -97.66 14.98
CA ALA A 7 29.44 -98.64 15.23
C ALA A 7 28.86 -99.97 15.76
N ASP A 8 29.47 -101.08 15.36
CA ASP A 8 28.99 -102.48 15.56
C ASP A 8 28.64 -102.83 17.02
N SER A 9 29.23 -102.14 18.00
CA SER A 9 28.96 -102.34 19.43
C SER A 9 27.64 -101.76 19.95
N SER A 10 26.86 -101.05 19.11
CA SER A 10 25.62 -100.37 19.53
C SER A 10 24.31 -101.09 19.16
N LEU A 11 24.36 -102.25 18.50
CA LEU A 11 23.18 -102.98 17.99
C LEU A 11 22.75 -104.19 18.86
N ALA A 12 23.01 -104.16 20.16
CA ALA A 12 22.67 -105.27 21.08
C ALA A 12 21.29 -105.18 21.76
N ALA A 13 20.38 -104.31 21.31
CA ALA A 13 19.02 -104.20 21.85
C ALA A 13 17.96 -104.06 20.74
N GLU A 14 16.81 -104.72 20.93
CA GLU A 14 15.87 -105.17 19.89
C GLU A 14 15.09 -104.09 19.09
N CYS A 15 15.36 -102.78 19.21
CA CYS A 15 14.70 -101.74 18.38
C CYS A 15 15.51 -100.43 18.25
N MET A 16 15.44 -99.79 17.07
CA MET A 16 15.97 -98.45 16.75
C MET A 16 14.81 -97.47 16.46
N LEU A 17 14.78 -96.31 17.11
CA LEU A 17 13.88 -95.20 16.78
C LEU A 17 14.66 -94.09 16.06
N VAL A 18 14.29 -93.75 14.82
CA VAL A 18 14.83 -92.60 14.09
C VAL A 18 13.80 -91.48 14.09
N ARG A 19 14.10 -90.35 14.75
CA ARG A 19 13.28 -89.13 14.68
C ARG A 19 13.91 -88.16 13.68
N VAL A 20 13.22 -87.91 12.56
CA VAL A 20 13.62 -86.90 11.58
C VAL A 20 12.83 -85.62 11.83
N ILE A 21 13.52 -84.53 12.14
CA ILE A 21 12.93 -83.18 12.23
C ILE A 21 13.32 -82.44 10.96
N LEU A 22 12.34 -82.09 10.13
CA LEU A 22 12.52 -81.24 8.96
C LEU A 22 12.13 -79.81 9.37
N ASN A 23 13.07 -78.86 9.28
CA ASN A 23 12.80 -77.43 9.46
C ASN A 23 12.64 -76.79 8.07
N PRO A 24 11.42 -76.64 7.52
CA PRO A 24 11.24 -75.99 6.23
C PRO A 24 11.53 -74.49 6.34
N THR A 25 12.20 -73.94 5.34
CA THR A 25 12.15 -72.49 5.04
C THR A 25 10.81 -72.17 4.36
N CYS A 26 10.43 -70.89 4.30
CA CYS A 26 9.12 -70.44 3.80
C CYS A 26 8.75 -70.89 2.36
N ALA A 27 9.66 -71.52 1.62
CA ALA A 27 9.47 -72.02 0.26
C ALA A 27 8.65 -73.33 0.14
N TYR A 28 8.27 -73.99 1.24
CA TYR A 28 7.73 -75.38 1.20
C TYR A 28 6.19 -75.50 1.17
N ARG A 29 5.44 -74.40 1.18
CA ARG A 29 3.98 -74.42 1.20
C ARG A 29 3.43 -74.68 -0.22
N ASN A 30 3.46 -75.95 -0.65
CA ASN A 30 2.67 -76.57 -1.73
C ASN A 30 3.14 -78.00 -2.10
N VAL A 31 4.13 -78.57 -1.40
CA VAL A 31 4.59 -79.94 -1.64
C VAL A 31 3.89 -80.90 -0.68
N ASN A 32 2.80 -81.53 -1.14
CA ASN A 32 2.02 -82.50 -0.35
C ASN A 32 2.67 -83.91 -0.27
N VAL A 33 3.95 -84.02 -0.65
CA VAL A 33 4.67 -85.30 -0.75
C VAL A 33 5.99 -85.16 0.00
N LEU A 34 6.14 -85.88 1.11
CA LEU A 34 7.44 -86.03 1.76
C LEU A 34 8.42 -86.74 0.80
N PRO A 35 9.73 -86.43 0.82
CA PRO A 35 10.71 -87.18 0.03
C PRO A 35 10.66 -88.67 0.39
N ASN A 36 10.79 -89.55 -0.60
CA ASN A 36 10.88 -90.99 -0.35
C ASN A 36 12.04 -91.29 0.60
N LEU A 37 11.74 -91.86 1.77
CA LEU A 37 12.79 -92.33 2.68
C LEU A 37 13.29 -93.70 2.19
N VAL A 38 14.57 -93.77 1.84
CA VAL A 38 15.25 -95.02 1.46
C VAL A 38 16.17 -95.40 2.61
N VAL A 39 15.91 -96.54 3.25
CA VAL A 39 16.85 -97.09 4.23
C VAL A 39 17.76 -98.06 3.50
N ILE A 40 19.05 -97.75 3.50
CA ILE A 40 20.10 -98.59 2.93
C ILE A 40 20.89 -99.17 4.09
N MET A 41 20.91 -100.49 4.21
CA MET A 41 21.74 -101.20 5.18
C MET A 41 22.78 -102.04 4.44
N GLN A 42 24.02 -101.98 4.87
CA GLN A 42 25.08 -102.86 4.39
C GLN A 42 25.45 -103.83 5.51
N ASN A 43 25.46 -105.13 5.20
CA ASN A 43 25.94 -106.13 6.16
C ASN A 43 27.49 -106.19 6.14
N LEU A 44 28.08 -106.95 7.05
CA LEU A 44 29.54 -107.12 7.16
C LEU A 44 30.21 -107.71 5.91
N CYS A 45 29.44 -108.29 4.98
CA CYS A 45 29.91 -108.81 3.70
C CYS A 45 29.78 -107.80 2.54
N ASN A 46 29.39 -106.56 2.83
CA ASN A 46 29.13 -105.49 1.86
C ASN A 46 27.91 -105.71 0.95
N ASP A 47 27.02 -106.65 1.29
CA ASP A 47 25.74 -106.78 0.61
C ASP A 47 24.83 -105.61 1.00
N THR A 48 24.23 -104.96 0.00
CA THR A 48 23.40 -103.78 0.22
C THR A 48 21.92 -104.16 0.16
N ILE A 49 21.21 -104.00 1.28
CA ILE A 49 19.75 -104.12 1.35
C ILE A 49 19.17 -102.71 1.25
N VAL A 50 18.33 -102.48 0.24
CA VAL A 50 17.62 -101.21 0.01
C VAL A 50 16.14 -101.44 0.22
N GLN A 51 15.51 -100.73 1.16
CA GLN A 51 14.05 -100.68 1.30
C GLN A 51 13.52 -99.26 1.16
N THR A 52 12.44 -99.12 0.38
CA THR A 52 11.64 -97.91 0.20
C THR A 52 10.32 -98.05 0.96
N ALA A 53 9.90 -96.96 1.61
CA ALA A 53 8.79 -96.91 2.56
C ALA A 53 7.37 -97.03 1.94
N SER A 54 7.10 -98.09 1.17
CA SER A 54 5.72 -98.52 0.88
C SER A 54 5.35 -99.91 1.40
N ARG A 55 6.30 -100.67 1.99
CA ARG A 55 6.03 -101.88 2.78
C ARG A 55 7.10 -102.11 3.86
N ILE A 56 6.89 -101.60 5.07
CA ILE A 56 7.61 -102.10 6.25
C ILE A 56 6.82 -103.31 6.75
N HIS A 57 7.37 -104.52 6.61
CA HIS A 57 6.80 -105.74 7.20
C HIS A 57 7.57 -106.09 8.47
N SER A 58 6.85 -106.38 9.56
CA SER A 58 7.40 -106.94 10.78
C SER A 58 7.86 -108.40 10.57
N PHE A 59 9.07 -108.72 11.04
CA PHE A 59 9.54 -110.10 11.20
C PHE A 59 8.95 -110.67 12.51
N THR A 60 7.66 -110.94 12.52
CA THR A 60 6.91 -111.85 13.42
C THR A 60 5.43 -111.65 13.06
N GLY A 61 4.76 -112.71 12.64
CA GLY A 61 3.40 -112.62 12.09
C GLY A 61 2.37 -112.11 13.10
N GLN A 62 2.11 -110.80 13.11
CA GLN A 62 0.87 -110.18 13.56
C GLN A 62 0.76 -108.77 12.96
N SER A 63 -0.43 -108.45 12.45
CA SER A 63 -0.78 -107.21 11.74
C SER A 63 -1.30 -106.16 12.71
N THR A 64 -0.75 -104.94 12.67
CA THR A 64 -1.46 -103.66 12.85
C THR A 64 -0.63 -102.50 12.24
N SER A 65 -1.32 -101.45 11.80
CA SER A 65 -0.91 -100.33 10.92
C SER A 65 0.30 -99.48 11.35
N ASP A 66 1.24 -99.23 10.42
CA ASP A 66 2.27 -98.19 10.52
C ASP A 66 2.28 -97.30 9.26
N THR A 67 1.53 -96.18 9.31
CA THR A 67 1.59 -95.09 8.32
C THR A 67 2.01 -93.79 9.01
N ILE A 68 2.92 -93.04 8.39
CA ILE A 68 3.34 -91.69 8.82
C ILE A 68 2.16 -90.72 8.65
N VAL A 69 1.72 -90.06 9.73
CA VAL A 69 0.60 -89.10 9.71
C VAL A 69 1.11 -87.69 10.07
N TRP A 70 0.79 -86.70 9.22
CA TRP A 70 1.01 -85.27 9.50
C TRP A 70 -0.04 -84.75 10.48
N ASN A 71 0.37 -84.01 11.52
CA ASN A 71 -0.51 -83.55 12.60
C ASN A 71 -1.35 -82.29 12.26
N GLY A 72 -1.18 -81.71 11.06
CA GLY A 72 -1.96 -80.57 10.59
C GLY A 72 -1.63 -79.21 11.21
N GLN A 73 -0.59 -79.08 12.05
CA GLN A 73 -0.18 -77.79 12.64
C GLN A 73 1.09 -77.23 11.99
N SER A 74 1.05 -75.94 11.62
CA SER A 74 2.15 -75.16 11.05
C SER A 74 2.47 -73.99 11.98
N ASP A 75 3.64 -73.98 12.61
CA ASP A 75 4.06 -72.98 13.62
C ASP A 75 4.72 -71.72 13.00
N CYS A 76 4.25 -71.24 11.85
CA CYS A 76 4.82 -70.06 11.18
C CYS A 76 4.16 -68.78 11.73
N THR A 77 4.80 -68.14 12.72
CA THR A 77 4.26 -66.98 13.45
C THR A 77 4.90 -65.63 13.07
N ASP A 78 5.79 -65.58 12.07
CA ASP A 78 6.41 -64.32 11.63
C ASP A 78 6.98 -64.39 10.20
N CYS A 79 6.09 -64.62 9.23
CA CYS A 79 6.43 -64.86 7.84
C CYS A 79 5.81 -63.79 6.94
N PHE A 80 6.61 -62.75 6.65
CA PHE A 80 6.22 -61.69 5.74
C PHE A 80 7.13 -61.63 4.50
N THR A 81 6.61 -61.06 3.42
CA THR A 81 7.41 -60.56 2.32
C THR A 81 7.16 -59.06 2.15
N LEU A 82 8.23 -58.32 1.86
CA LEU A 82 8.21 -56.89 1.61
C LEU A 82 8.79 -56.66 0.20
N ASN A 83 8.03 -56.00 -0.66
CA ASN A 83 8.46 -55.66 -2.01
C ASN A 83 8.22 -54.18 -2.27
N LYS A 84 9.24 -53.47 -2.74
CA LYS A 84 9.21 -52.04 -3.02
C LYS A 84 9.50 -51.79 -4.49
N THR A 85 8.58 -51.09 -5.14
CA THR A 85 8.70 -50.70 -6.54
C THR A 85 8.40 -49.22 -6.73
N ALA A 86 8.90 -48.66 -7.83
CA ALA A 86 8.58 -47.30 -8.26
C ALA A 86 7.71 -47.36 -9.53
N SER A 87 6.84 -46.38 -9.74
CA SER A 87 5.98 -46.30 -10.92
C SER A 87 6.75 -46.19 -12.23
N VAL A 88 7.98 -45.67 -12.17
CA VAL A 88 8.93 -45.53 -13.28
C VAL A 88 10.36 -45.76 -12.78
N GLY A 89 11.25 -46.23 -13.65
CA GLY A 89 12.68 -46.39 -13.34
C GLY A 89 13.49 -45.10 -13.46
N SER A 90 12.98 -44.11 -14.18
CA SER A 90 13.55 -42.77 -14.29
C SER A 90 12.46 -41.69 -14.32
N THR A 91 12.76 -40.50 -13.81
CA THR A 91 11.84 -39.35 -13.74
C THR A 91 12.58 -38.03 -13.89
N ALA A 92 11.92 -36.95 -14.31
CA ALA A 92 12.54 -35.63 -14.32
C ALA A 92 12.42 -34.96 -12.95
N ILE A 93 13.31 -34.00 -12.65
CA ILE A 93 13.12 -33.14 -11.45
C ILE A 93 11.72 -32.52 -11.48
N GLY A 94 11.02 -32.57 -10.35
CA GLY A 94 9.68 -31.99 -10.18
C GLY A 94 8.52 -32.85 -10.69
N ASP A 95 8.78 -33.90 -11.49
CA ASP A 95 7.74 -34.83 -11.90
C ASP A 95 7.31 -35.70 -10.71
N THR A 96 6.00 -35.98 -10.63
CA THR A 96 5.46 -36.82 -9.57
C THR A 96 5.74 -38.29 -9.88
N ILE A 97 6.40 -38.97 -8.94
CA ILE A 97 6.63 -40.41 -8.93
C ILE A 97 5.88 -41.04 -7.75
N THR A 98 5.43 -42.29 -7.93
CA THR A 98 4.76 -43.05 -6.89
C THR A 98 5.54 -44.32 -6.56
N PHE A 99 5.90 -44.48 -5.30
CA PHE A 99 6.44 -45.71 -4.75
C PHE A 99 5.31 -46.60 -4.25
N ASN A 100 5.37 -47.89 -4.58
CA ASN A 100 4.46 -48.91 -4.11
C ASN A 100 5.21 -49.86 -3.17
N ILE A 101 4.65 -50.05 -1.98
CA ILE A 101 5.15 -50.92 -0.93
C ILE A 101 4.12 -52.04 -0.76
N GLN A 102 4.45 -53.23 -1.24
CA GLN A 102 3.62 -54.41 -1.06
C GLN A 102 4.14 -55.21 0.13
N VAL A 103 3.25 -55.45 1.08
CA VAL A 103 3.51 -56.35 2.21
C VAL A 103 2.58 -57.55 2.06
N CYS A 104 3.10 -58.76 2.18
CA CYS A 104 2.28 -59.97 2.26
C CYS A 104 2.58 -60.70 3.55
N SER A 105 1.54 -60.99 4.33
CA SER A 105 1.60 -61.93 5.44
C SER A 105 1.32 -63.33 4.95
N HIS A 106 2.12 -64.29 5.41
CA HIS A 106 1.91 -65.73 5.21
C HIS A 106 1.64 -66.44 6.54
N ASN A 107 1.40 -65.67 7.61
CA ASN A 107 1.05 -66.18 8.93
C ASN A 107 -0.37 -66.76 8.92
N ALA A 108 -0.58 -67.78 9.76
CA ALA A 108 -1.90 -68.40 9.96
C ALA A 108 -2.87 -67.52 10.76
N THR A 109 -2.37 -66.52 11.47
CA THR A 109 -3.13 -65.55 12.26
C THR A 109 -2.71 -64.13 11.91
N ALA A 110 -3.58 -63.16 12.19
CA ALA A 110 -3.26 -61.75 12.01
C ALA A 110 -2.13 -61.33 12.95
N ASP A 111 -1.30 -60.41 12.51
CA ASP A 111 -0.15 -59.92 13.27
C ASP A 111 -0.05 -58.40 13.23
N THR A 112 0.52 -57.82 14.28
CA THR A 112 0.71 -56.36 14.33
C THR A 112 2.10 -56.00 13.83
N VAL A 113 2.15 -55.18 12.77
CA VAL A 113 3.40 -54.76 12.13
C VAL A 113 3.54 -53.24 12.07
N VAL A 114 4.78 -52.78 11.94
CA VAL A 114 5.13 -51.37 11.71
C VAL A 114 5.78 -51.27 10.34
N ILE A 115 5.21 -50.46 9.45
CA ILE A 115 5.75 -50.21 8.10
C ILE A 115 6.23 -48.77 8.06
N GLN A 116 7.52 -48.57 7.78
CA GLN A 116 8.13 -47.24 7.64
C GLN A 116 8.78 -47.09 6.28
N GLU A 117 8.72 -45.88 5.74
CA GLU A 117 9.49 -45.47 4.57
C GLU A 117 10.56 -44.47 5.00
N LEU A 118 11.81 -44.71 4.59
CA LEU A 118 12.89 -43.74 4.77
C LEU A 118 13.01 -42.93 3.47
N LEU A 119 12.39 -41.75 3.48
CA LEU A 119 12.41 -40.84 2.33
C LEU A 119 13.83 -40.29 2.10
N PRO A 120 14.35 -40.33 0.86
CA PRO A 120 15.63 -39.72 0.52
C PRO A 120 15.61 -38.21 0.77
N SER A 121 16.77 -37.64 1.10
CA SER A 121 16.90 -36.20 1.36
C SER A 121 16.54 -35.31 0.16
N ALA A 122 16.65 -35.83 -1.06
CA ALA A 122 16.28 -35.14 -2.29
C ALA A 122 14.81 -35.30 -2.70
N PHE A 123 13.99 -36.01 -1.92
CA PHE A 123 12.61 -36.35 -2.26
C PHE A 123 11.59 -35.62 -1.38
N THR A 124 10.65 -34.92 -2.00
CA THR A 124 9.55 -34.22 -1.32
C THR A 124 8.25 -35.00 -1.51
N MET A 125 7.67 -35.49 -0.41
CA MET A 125 6.40 -36.23 -0.42
C MET A 125 5.20 -35.30 -0.64
N THR A 126 4.28 -35.69 -1.52
CA THR A 126 3.04 -34.96 -1.82
C THR A 126 1.77 -35.70 -1.37
N ALA A 127 1.77 -37.04 -1.37
CA ALA A 127 0.61 -37.84 -0.95
C ALA A 127 1.02 -39.23 -0.46
N SER A 128 0.16 -39.87 0.33
CA SER A 128 0.28 -41.28 0.73
C SER A 128 -1.10 -41.93 0.89
N SER A 129 -1.18 -43.26 0.73
CA SER A 129 -2.44 -44.02 0.76
C SER A 129 -3.12 -44.11 2.15
N ALA A 130 -2.41 -43.79 3.23
CA ALA A 130 -2.95 -43.73 4.60
C ALA A 130 -2.05 -42.84 5.50
N ALA A 131 -2.39 -42.66 6.79
CA ALA A 131 -1.58 -41.87 7.72
C ALA A 131 -0.17 -42.49 7.89
N PHE A 132 0.83 -41.81 7.33
CA PHE A 132 2.23 -42.22 7.29
C PHE A 132 3.03 -41.57 8.44
N PRO A 133 3.88 -42.30 9.21
CA PRO A 133 4.22 -43.73 9.10
C PRO A 133 3.12 -44.68 9.62
N TYR A 134 3.06 -45.89 9.05
CA TYR A 134 2.02 -46.88 9.35
C TYR A 134 2.39 -47.69 10.61
N THR A 135 1.89 -47.25 11.76
CA THR A 135 2.17 -47.86 13.07
C THR A 135 1.00 -48.72 13.55
N ASN A 136 1.29 -49.79 14.30
CA ASN A 136 0.29 -50.71 14.87
C ASN A 136 -0.71 -51.25 13.82
N THR A 137 -0.22 -51.56 12.62
CA THR A 137 -1.08 -52.05 11.54
C THR A 137 -1.40 -53.51 11.80
N ASN A 138 -2.66 -53.82 12.11
CA ASN A 138 -3.12 -55.20 12.22
C ASN A 138 -3.21 -55.81 10.82
N PHE A 139 -2.24 -56.65 10.48
CA PHE A 139 -2.10 -57.27 9.17
C PHE A 139 -2.84 -58.62 9.16
N PRO A 140 -3.87 -58.81 8.32
CA PRO A 140 -4.64 -60.05 8.32
C PRO A 140 -3.81 -61.28 7.92
N ALA A 141 -4.20 -62.45 8.45
CA ALA A 141 -3.60 -63.73 8.10
C ALA A 141 -3.67 -63.99 6.58
N ASP A 142 -2.57 -64.47 5.98
CA ASP A 142 -2.49 -64.93 4.59
C ASP A 142 -3.01 -63.91 3.53
N THR A 143 -2.67 -62.63 3.68
CA THR A 143 -3.11 -61.56 2.75
C THR A 143 -1.94 -60.70 2.27
N CYS A 144 -2.14 -59.98 1.17
CA CYS A 144 -1.25 -58.94 0.70
C CYS A 144 -1.97 -57.58 0.73
N MET A 145 -1.27 -56.54 1.17
CA MET A 145 -1.74 -55.15 1.14
C MET A 145 -0.68 -54.27 0.46
N ASN A 146 -1.15 -53.27 -0.28
CA ASN A 146 -0.30 -52.32 -0.97
C ASN A 146 -0.45 -50.94 -0.34
N TYR A 147 0.67 -50.26 -0.15
CA TYR A 147 0.74 -48.88 0.33
C TYR A 147 1.46 -48.04 -0.72
N THR A 148 1.04 -46.80 -0.92
CA THR A 148 1.68 -45.89 -1.85
C THR A 148 2.18 -44.63 -1.18
N VAL A 149 3.31 -44.12 -1.67
CA VAL A 149 3.89 -42.84 -1.32
C VAL A 149 4.24 -42.11 -2.61
N SER A 150 3.67 -40.94 -2.84
CA SER A 150 3.90 -40.12 -4.03
C SER A 150 4.61 -38.83 -3.67
N GLY A 151 5.43 -38.31 -4.58
CA GLY A 151 6.23 -37.10 -4.39
C GLY A 151 7.10 -36.80 -5.61
N TYR A 152 8.07 -35.90 -5.46
CA TYR A 152 8.99 -35.52 -6.54
C TYR A 152 10.42 -35.29 -6.01
N TYR A 153 11.41 -35.42 -6.90
CA TYR A 153 12.80 -35.12 -6.57
C TYR A 153 13.16 -33.66 -6.87
N THR A 154 14.03 -33.07 -6.04
CA THR A 154 14.45 -31.67 -6.15
C THR A 154 15.82 -31.48 -6.78
N THR A 155 16.57 -32.55 -7.03
CA THR A 155 17.92 -32.53 -7.61
C THR A 155 18.11 -33.66 -8.63
N VAL A 156 19.06 -33.48 -9.57
CA VAL A 156 19.42 -34.49 -10.58
C VAL A 156 20.29 -35.53 -9.87
N GLY A 157 20.12 -36.80 -10.23
CA GLY A 157 21.01 -37.86 -9.76
C GLY A 157 20.80 -39.17 -10.48
N SER A 158 21.77 -40.06 -10.31
CA SER A 158 21.80 -41.36 -10.97
C SER A 158 21.85 -42.49 -9.95
N CYS A 159 21.37 -43.66 -10.35
CA CYS A 159 21.50 -44.86 -9.54
C CYS A 159 22.88 -45.52 -9.74
N PRO A 160 23.47 -46.16 -8.70
CA PRO A 160 22.98 -46.24 -7.33
C PRO A 160 23.51 -45.09 -6.45
N ASP A 161 22.61 -44.24 -5.93
CA ASP A 161 22.92 -43.22 -4.92
C ASP A 161 21.84 -43.23 -3.83
N SER A 162 22.28 -43.21 -2.58
CA SER A 162 21.42 -43.15 -1.39
C SER A 162 20.46 -41.95 -1.36
N ALA A 163 20.83 -40.81 -1.97
CA ALA A 163 19.95 -39.65 -2.10
C ALA A 163 18.77 -39.89 -3.06
N PHE A 164 18.80 -40.98 -3.84
CA PHE A 164 17.79 -41.35 -4.83
C PHE A 164 17.24 -42.77 -4.61
N THR A 165 17.64 -43.43 -3.52
CA THR A 165 17.18 -44.77 -3.14
C THR A 165 16.18 -44.68 -1.99
N ASN A 166 14.94 -45.09 -2.25
CA ASN A 166 13.84 -45.09 -1.29
C ASN A 166 13.81 -46.46 -0.59
N HIS A 167 13.77 -46.49 0.74
CA HIS A 167 13.84 -47.72 1.56
C HIS A 167 12.56 -47.95 2.36
N ALA A 168 11.86 -49.04 2.08
CA ALA A 168 10.77 -49.53 2.92
C ALA A 168 11.33 -50.47 3.99
N THR A 169 10.82 -50.35 5.20
CA THR A 169 11.09 -51.28 6.30
C THR A 169 9.78 -51.80 6.87
N LEU A 170 9.76 -53.08 7.20
CA LEU A 170 8.67 -53.75 7.89
C LEU A 170 9.25 -54.36 9.16
N GLN A 171 8.81 -53.86 10.31
CA GLN A 171 9.18 -54.36 11.62
C GLN A 171 8.03 -55.18 12.19
N THR A 172 8.32 -56.41 12.53
CA THR A 172 7.43 -57.32 13.25
C THR A 172 7.91 -57.45 14.70
N ALA A 173 7.29 -58.33 15.49
CA ALA A 173 7.74 -58.57 16.87
C ALA A 173 9.14 -59.19 16.95
N THR A 174 9.59 -59.89 15.90
CA THR A 174 10.84 -60.69 15.92
C THR A 174 11.78 -60.48 14.74
N VAL A 175 11.34 -59.91 13.61
CA VAL A 175 12.13 -59.74 12.38
C VAL A 175 11.93 -58.36 11.76
N ASN A 176 13.01 -57.79 11.20
CA ASN A 176 12.96 -56.59 10.38
C ASN A 176 13.24 -56.93 8.92
N TYR A 177 12.33 -56.58 8.03
CA TYR A 177 12.51 -56.69 6.58
C TYR A 177 12.83 -55.32 6.00
N VAL A 178 13.69 -55.28 4.98
CA VAL A 178 14.06 -54.07 4.26
C VAL A 178 14.02 -54.37 2.78
N ASP A 179 13.40 -53.48 2.00
CA ASP A 179 13.49 -53.49 0.55
C ASP A 179 13.65 -52.07 0.01
N SER A 180 14.26 -51.91 -1.15
CA SER A 180 14.65 -50.61 -1.68
C SER A 180 14.54 -50.51 -3.18
N VAL A 181 14.18 -49.34 -3.67
CA VAL A 181 14.19 -49.03 -5.11
C VAL A 181 14.88 -47.69 -5.33
N CYS A 182 15.79 -47.66 -6.31
CA CYS A 182 16.46 -46.44 -6.76
C CYS A 182 15.81 -45.95 -8.05
N VAL A 183 15.70 -44.63 -8.20
CA VAL A 183 15.12 -43.97 -9.37
C VAL A 183 16.14 -43.02 -9.98
N GLU A 184 16.40 -43.14 -11.28
CA GLU A 184 17.24 -42.16 -11.99
C GLU A 184 16.47 -40.83 -12.14
N VAL A 185 17.04 -39.74 -11.65
CA VAL A 185 16.43 -38.41 -11.75
C VAL A 185 17.20 -37.58 -12.76
N VAL A 186 16.60 -37.35 -13.91
CA VAL A 186 17.22 -36.62 -15.02
C VAL A 186 16.81 -35.16 -15.03
N SER A 187 17.66 -34.31 -15.60
CA SER A 187 17.24 -32.96 -15.94
C SER A 187 16.21 -33.02 -17.09
N PRO A 188 15.10 -32.28 -17.03
CA PRO A 188 14.19 -32.04 -18.17
C PRO A 188 14.95 -31.66 -19.45
N CYS A 189 16.09 -30.95 -19.30
CA CYS A 189 16.95 -30.52 -20.40
C CYS A 189 17.83 -31.62 -21.00
N ALA A 190 18.07 -32.74 -20.30
CA ALA A 190 19.05 -33.75 -20.73
C ALA A 190 18.53 -34.69 -21.82
N ASN A 191 17.21 -34.81 -21.95
CA ASN A 191 16.55 -35.78 -22.84
C ASN A 191 15.53 -35.13 -23.77
N ILE A 192 15.80 -33.92 -24.26
CA ILE A 192 14.91 -33.26 -25.23
C ILE A 192 15.20 -33.84 -26.62
N PRO A 193 14.31 -34.69 -27.16
CA PRO A 193 14.59 -35.43 -28.38
C PRO A 193 14.74 -34.47 -29.57
N ASN A 194 15.70 -34.76 -30.44
CA ASN A 194 15.98 -34.00 -31.66
C ASN A 194 16.30 -32.50 -31.42
N SER A 195 16.83 -32.15 -30.24
CA SER A 195 17.25 -30.79 -29.93
C SER A 195 18.69 -30.50 -30.38
N ILE A 196 18.94 -29.25 -30.80
CA ILE A 196 20.28 -28.72 -31.03
C ILE A 196 20.84 -28.23 -29.69
N THR A 197 21.87 -28.89 -29.18
CA THR A 197 22.53 -28.47 -27.94
C THR A 197 23.56 -27.38 -28.23
N LEU A 198 23.38 -26.23 -27.57
CA LEU A 198 24.26 -25.06 -27.60
C LEU A 198 25.04 -25.05 -26.28
N ALA A 199 26.31 -25.46 -26.35
CA ALA A 199 27.22 -25.47 -25.20
C ALA A 199 27.47 -24.05 -24.65
N ASP A 200 27.96 -23.93 -23.41
CA ASP A 200 28.39 -22.63 -22.88
C ASP A 200 29.42 -21.98 -23.81
N SER A 201 29.32 -20.68 -23.97
CA SER A 201 30.16 -19.86 -24.82
C SER A 201 30.08 -20.20 -26.32
N SER A 202 28.92 -20.67 -26.77
CA SER A 202 28.63 -20.88 -28.20
C SER A 202 28.17 -19.59 -28.88
N PHE A 203 28.33 -19.52 -30.20
CA PHE A 203 28.01 -18.35 -31.03
C PHE A 203 27.01 -18.72 -32.13
N SER A 204 26.16 -17.76 -32.52
CA SER A 204 25.21 -17.95 -33.63
C SER A 204 25.90 -18.09 -34.99
N LEU A 205 27.13 -17.58 -35.16
CA LEU A 205 27.99 -17.95 -36.29
C LEU A 205 28.92 -19.11 -35.89
N PRO A 206 29.06 -20.15 -36.73
CA PRO A 206 28.61 -20.24 -38.13
C PRO A 206 27.27 -20.99 -38.31
N MET A 207 26.33 -20.93 -37.36
CA MET A 207 25.00 -21.55 -37.52
C MET A 207 24.23 -20.90 -38.68
N ASN A 208 23.13 -21.55 -39.12
CA ASN A 208 22.25 -20.94 -40.12
C ASN A 208 21.61 -19.67 -39.54
N SER A 209 21.40 -18.66 -40.38
CA SER A 209 20.72 -17.43 -39.97
C SER A 209 19.21 -17.60 -39.74
N ASN A 210 18.63 -18.74 -40.14
CA ASN A 210 17.21 -19.03 -39.95
C ASN A 210 17.00 -20.52 -39.60
N TYR A 211 16.16 -20.77 -38.60
CA TYR A 211 15.65 -22.09 -38.22
C TYR A 211 14.13 -22.06 -38.06
N SER A 212 13.48 -23.17 -38.40
CA SER A 212 12.03 -23.33 -38.20
C SER A 212 11.70 -24.66 -37.54
N ASN A 213 10.69 -24.69 -36.68
CA ASN A 213 10.20 -25.89 -35.98
C ASN A 213 11.32 -26.69 -35.29
N THR A 214 12.35 -25.98 -34.80
CA THR A 214 13.56 -26.58 -34.23
C THR A 214 13.57 -26.38 -32.73
N THR A 215 14.03 -27.40 -31.99
CA THR A 215 14.24 -27.29 -30.55
C THR A 215 15.71 -27.07 -30.23
N PHE A 216 16.03 -26.15 -29.33
CA PHE A 216 17.38 -25.82 -28.87
C PHE A 216 17.49 -26.06 -27.36
N VAL A 217 18.70 -26.40 -26.91
CA VAL A 217 19.05 -26.48 -25.49
C VAL A 217 20.29 -25.64 -25.23
N VAL A 218 20.17 -24.55 -24.47
CA VAL A 218 21.27 -23.65 -24.12
C VAL A 218 21.82 -24.04 -22.74
N GLN A 219 23.07 -24.52 -22.71
CA GLN A 219 23.72 -25.00 -21.48
C GLN A 219 24.36 -23.89 -20.62
N GLY A 220 24.64 -22.73 -21.22
CA GLY A 220 25.29 -21.61 -20.54
C GLY A 220 25.06 -20.30 -21.30
N ARG A 221 26.12 -19.61 -21.68
CA ARG A 221 26.06 -18.38 -22.48
C ARG A 221 26.00 -18.70 -23.97
N PHE A 222 25.01 -18.14 -24.65
CA PHE A 222 24.88 -18.19 -26.10
C PHE A 222 24.96 -16.77 -26.67
N TYR A 223 25.91 -16.55 -27.57
CA TYR A 223 26.21 -15.24 -28.14
C TYR A 223 25.65 -15.12 -29.56
N ILE A 224 24.75 -14.16 -29.76
CA ILE A 224 24.21 -13.86 -31.09
C ILE A 224 25.06 -12.75 -31.69
N ASN A 225 25.94 -13.11 -32.63
CA ASN A 225 26.96 -12.24 -33.23
C ASN A 225 26.67 -11.87 -34.69
N ASP A 226 25.48 -12.22 -35.19
CA ASP A 226 24.93 -11.86 -36.50
C ASP A 226 23.39 -12.03 -36.42
N ASN A 227 22.69 -12.02 -37.55
CA ASN A 227 21.25 -12.24 -37.63
C ASN A 227 20.89 -13.72 -37.39
N LEU A 228 20.06 -13.96 -36.37
CA LEU A 228 19.47 -15.27 -36.08
C LEU A 228 17.95 -15.15 -35.98
N THR A 229 17.24 -15.85 -36.86
CA THR A 229 15.78 -15.90 -36.91
C THR A 229 15.28 -17.30 -36.54
N LEU A 230 14.36 -17.36 -35.58
CA LEU A 230 13.73 -18.60 -35.12
C LEU A 230 12.22 -18.51 -35.32
N ILE A 231 11.65 -19.48 -36.06
CA ILE A 231 10.23 -19.52 -36.43
C ILE A 231 9.58 -20.79 -35.90
N ASN A 232 8.59 -20.67 -35.02
CA ASN A 232 7.93 -21.79 -34.35
C ASN A 232 8.93 -22.74 -33.65
N CYS A 233 10.01 -22.17 -33.11
CA CYS A 233 11.05 -22.92 -32.42
C CYS A 233 10.77 -23.00 -30.92
N HIS A 234 11.53 -23.84 -30.24
CA HIS A 234 11.51 -23.93 -28.78
C HIS A 234 12.94 -23.91 -28.24
N ILE A 235 13.22 -23.10 -27.24
CA ILE A 235 14.54 -22.99 -26.61
C ILE A 235 14.39 -23.30 -25.13
N TYR A 236 15.09 -24.33 -24.69
CA TYR A 236 15.22 -24.70 -23.29
C TYR A 236 16.55 -24.20 -22.73
N THR A 237 16.55 -23.61 -21.55
CA THR A 237 17.75 -23.04 -20.92
C THR A 237 18.09 -23.78 -19.61
N TYR A 238 19.38 -24.03 -19.40
CA TYR A 238 19.89 -24.56 -18.13
C TYR A 238 19.83 -23.49 -17.03
N PRO A 239 19.88 -23.89 -15.75
CA PRO A 239 20.07 -22.95 -14.64
C PRO A 239 21.22 -21.98 -14.92
N ALA A 240 21.00 -20.69 -14.65
CA ALA A 240 21.97 -19.61 -14.88
C ALA A 240 22.41 -19.38 -16.35
N ALA A 241 21.85 -20.07 -17.33
CA ALA A 241 22.13 -19.82 -18.75
C ALA A 241 21.69 -18.41 -19.17
N GLN A 242 22.29 -17.88 -20.24
CA GLN A 242 22.03 -16.51 -20.71
C GLN A 242 22.15 -16.43 -22.24
N ILE A 243 21.27 -15.68 -22.89
CA ILE A 243 21.40 -15.33 -24.30
C ILE A 243 21.87 -13.89 -24.40
N ILE A 244 22.94 -13.62 -25.13
CA ILE A 244 23.55 -12.30 -25.25
C ILE A 244 23.58 -11.90 -26.73
N VAL A 245 22.84 -10.88 -27.10
CA VAL A 245 22.88 -10.31 -28.45
C VAL A 245 23.99 -9.27 -28.50
N LEU A 246 25.04 -9.58 -29.26
CA LEU A 246 26.22 -8.74 -29.40
C LEU A 246 25.94 -7.57 -30.37
N SER A 247 26.83 -6.59 -30.35
CA SER A 247 26.73 -5.40 -31.21
C SER A 247 26.59 -5.76 -32.68
N GLY A 248 25.56 -5.21 -33.34
CA GLY A 248 25.21 -5.48 -34.73
C GLY A 248 24.37 -6.75 -34.95
N GLY A 249 24.21 -7.60 -33.92
CA GLY A 249 23.38 -8.81 -34.01
C GLY A 249 21.89 -8.50 -33.93
N THR A 250 21.09 -9.26 -34.67
CA THR A 250 19.62 -9.25 -34.58
C THR A 250 19.12 -10.63 -34.17
N PHE A 251 18.34 -10.70 -33.10
CA PHE A 251 17.67 -11.92 -32.68
C PHE A 251 16.17 -11.81 -32.92
N SER A 252 15.62 -12.65 -33.79
CA SER A 252 14.20 -12.62 -34.15
C SER A 252 13.50 -13.89 -33.73
N LEU A 253 12.43 -13.74 -32.94
CA LEU A 253 11.56 -14.80 -32.45
C LEU A 253 10.17 -14.62 -33.06
N TYR A 254 9.74 -15.61 -33.84
CA TYR A 254 8.40 -15.68 -34.44
C TYR A 254 7.72 -16.96 -33.96
N GLY A 255 6.63 -16.86 -33.20
CA GLY A 255 5.96 -18.02 -32.59
C GLY A 255 6.88 -18.91 -31.75
N THR A 256 7.97 -18.36 -31.22
CA THR A 256 9.04 -19.12 -30.58
C THR A 256 8.98 -18.97 -29.07
N THR A 257 9.19 -20.07 -28.34
CA THR A 257 9.22 -20.07 -26.85
C THR A 257 10.64 -20.24 -26.34
N VAL A 258 11.02 -19.45 -25.34
CA VAL A 258 12.26 -19.56 -24.57
C VAL A 258 11.90 -19.72 -23.10
N GLU A 259 12.25 -20.86 -22.50
CA GLU A 259 11.93 -21.19 -21.12
C GLU A 259 13.06 -21.94 -20.41
N ALA A 260 13.11 -21.83 -19.08
CA ALA A 260 14.05 -22.60 -18.28
C ALA A 260 13.62 -24.05 -18.15
N CYS A 261 14.57 -24.97 -17.93
CA CYS A 261 14.25 -26.35 -17.61
C CYS A 261 13.80 -26.53 -16.16
N THR A 262 14.72 -26.33 -15.21
CA THR A 262 14.52 -26.68 -13.79
C THR A 262 14.48 -25.46 -12.90
N GLN A 263 15.50 -24.62 -12.99
CA GLN A 263 15.69 -23.39 -12.23
C GLN A 263 15.66 -22.21 -13.19
N MET A 264 15.49 -21.01 -12.66
CA MET A 264 15.50 -19.80 -13.47
C MET A 264 16.83 -19.65 -14.24
N TRP A 265 16.77 -18.95 -15.36
CA TRP A 265 17.93 -18.56 -16.16
C TRP A 265 18.09 -17.05 -16.14
N GLN A 266 19.21 -16.51 -16.62
CA GLN A 266 19.47 -15.06 -16.49
C GLN A 266 18.62 -14.21 -17.44
N GLY A 267 18.21 -14.76 -18.59
CA GLY A 267 17.40 -14.11 -19.61
C GLY A 267 18.18 -13.65 -20.84
N ILE A 268 17.58 -12.74 -21.62
CA ILE A 268 18.15 -12.18 -22.85
C ILE A 268 18.78 -10.81 -22.56
N GLN A 269 20.06 -10.63 -22.87
CA GLN A 269 20.75 -9.34 -22.73
C GLN A 269 21.07 -8.75 -24.11
N LEU A 270 20.71 -7.49 -24.31
CA LEU A 270 20.94 -6.74 -25.55
C LEU A 270 22.10 -5.75 -25.34
N GLN A 271 23.17 -5.88 -26.11
CA GLN A 271 24.28 -4.91 -26.11
C GLN A 271 24.01 -3.72 -27.03
N LYS A 272 24.91 -2.73 -27.02
CA LYS A 272 24.86 -1.58 -27.92
C LYS A 272 24.71 -2.04 -29.38
N ASN A 273 23.85 -1.38 -30.15
CA ASN A 273 23.55 -1.66 -31.56
C ASN A 273 23.01 -3.07 -31.84
N SER A 274 22.47 -3.76 -30.82
CA SER A 274 21.80 -5.04 -30.99
C SER A 274 20.28 -4.87 -31.01
N THR A 275 19.59 -5.79 -31.68
CA THR A 275 18.13 -5.75 -31.82
C THR A 275 17.49 -7.08 -31.44
N LEU A 276 16.43 -7.04 -30.63
CA LEU A 276 15.53 -8.16 -30.40
C LEU A 276 14.18 -7.91 -31.07
N ILE A 277 13.68 -8.87 -31.84
CA ILE A 277 12.34 -8.83 -32.43
C ILE A 277 11.56 -10.02 -31.90
N MET A 278 10.40 -9.79 -31.31
CA MET A 278 9.47 -10.83 -30.87
C MET A 278 8.09 -10.58 -31.48
N SER A 279 7.57 -11.54 -32.22
CA SER A 279 6.19 -11.51 -32.66
C SER A 279 5.53 -12.89 -32.79
N GLU A 280 4.26 -12.90 -33.24
CA GLU A 280 3.47 -14.11 -33.49
C GLU A 280 3.27 -15.00 -32.25
N ASN A 281 2.98 -14.39 -31.09
CA ASN A 281 2.85 -15.10 -29.81
C ASN A 281 4.15 -15.75 -29.30
N SER A 282 5.31 -15.16 -29.61
CA SER A 282 6.57 -15.57 -28.98
C SER A 282 6.54 -15.38 -27.46
N ILE A 283 7.22 -16.26 -26.74
CA ILE A 283 7.22 -16.32 -25.27
C ILE A 283 8.65 -16.34 -24.75
N VAL A 284 8.97 -15.47 -23.81
CA VAL A 284 10.17 -15.54 -22.96
C VAL A 284 9.69 -15.69 -21.52
N ARG A 285 10.14 -16.74 -20.81
CA ARG A 285 9.67 -17.04 -19.46
C ARG A 285 10.70 -17.67 -18.54
N ASP A 286 10.37 -17.69 -17.25
CA ASP A 286 11.12 -18.33 -16.16
C ASP A 286 12.55 -17.78 -15.99
N ALA A 287 12.77 -16.49 -16.24
CA ALA A 287 14.08 -15.84 -16.16
C ALA A 287 14.20 -14.87 -14.97
N GLU A 288 15.41 -14.58 -14.51
CA GLU A 288 15.61 -13.46 -13.58
C GLU A 288 15.14 -12.15 -14.24
N ASN A 289 15.77 -11.78 -15.36
CA ASN A 289 15.36 -10.63 -16.16
C ASN A 289 15.01 -11.11 -17.57
N GLY A 290 13.74 -11.14 -17.96
CA GLY A 290 13.33 -11.64 -19.28
C GLY A 290 14.12 -11.00 -20.41
N ILE A 291 14.15 -9.67 -20.44
CA ILE A 291 14.94 -8.85 -21.35
C ILE A 291 15.69 -7.79 -20.55
N THR A 292 17.02 -7.76 -20.69
CA THR A 292 17.88 -6.67 -20.21
C THR A 292 18.36 -5.86 -21.41
N ALA A 293 17.85 -4.64 -21.56
CA ALA A 293 18.20 -3.75 -22.67
C ALA A 293 19.24 -2.72 -22.21
N LEU A 294 20.48 -2.84 -22.70
CA LEU A 294 21.56 -1.89 -22.37
C LEU A 294 21.53 -0.67 -23.30
N HIS A 295 22.25 0.38 -22.92
CA HIS A 295 22.38 1.60 -23.72
C HIS A 295 22.78 1.32 -25.18
N GLY A 296 22.03 1.92 -26.11
CA GLY A 296 22.21 1.77 -27.55
C GLY A 296 21.56 0.52 -28.15
N SER A 297 20.81 -0.27 -27.38
CA SER A 297 20.08 -1.45 -27.87
C SER A 297 18.66 -1.10 -28.35
N ALA A 298 18.06 -2.02 -29.10
CA ALA A 298 16.67 -1.93 -29.54
C ALA A 298 15.89 -3.22 -29.29
N TYR A 299 14.59 -3.09 -29.01
CA TYR A 299 13.68 -4.22 -29.03
C TYR A 299 12.30 -3.87 -29.59
N GLN A 300 11.68 -4.83 -30.26
CA GLN A 300 10.33 -4.75 -30.80
C GLN A 300 9.54 -5.96 -30.34
N LEU A 301 8.53 -5.74 -29.50
CA LEU A 301 7.64 -6.78 -28.99
C LEU A 301 6.24 -6.53 -29.53
N LYS A 302 5.72 -7.50 -30.28
CA LYS A 302 4.38 -7.45 -30.85
C LYS A 302 3.63 -8.74 -30.53
N ASP A 303 2.42 -8.66 -29.98
CA ASP A 303 1.56 -9.82 -29.71
C ASP A 303 2.33 -10.97 -29.03
N SER A 304 3.15 -10.65 -28.02
CA SER A 304 4.13 -11.56 -27.42
C SER A 304 4.10 -11.52 -25.89
N ARG A 305 4.83 -12.42 -25.23
CA ARG A 305 4.76 -12.59 -23.77
C ARG A 305 6.16 -12.61 -23.17
N VAL A 306 6.40 -11.77 -22.17
CA VAL A 306 7.59 -11.85 -21.32
C VAL A 306 7.09 -11.99 -19.88
N ILE A 307 6.96 -13.23 -19.42
CA ILE A 307 6.16 -13.59 -18.23
C ILE A 307 6.93 -14.52 -17.30
N ASP A 308 6.49 -14.65 -16.05
CA ASP A 308 7.08 -15.56 -15.07
C ASP A 308 8.58 -15.29 -14.82
N CYS A 309 9.02 -14.06 -15.07
CA CYS A 309 10.36 -13.58 -14.75
C CYS A 309 10.38 -12.85 -13.40
N VAL A 310 11.53 -12.55 -12.78
CA VAL A 310 11.53 -11.59 -11.64
C VAL A 310 11.22 -10.18 -12.15
N ARG A 311 11.83 -9.81 -13.29
CA ARG A 311 11.52 -8.61 -14.09
C ARG A 311 11.29 -9.00 -15.54
N SER A 312 10.23 -8.52 -16.17
CA SER A 312 10.03 -8.84 -17.60
C SER A 312 10.97 -8.02 -18.49
N ILE A 313 10.99 -6.70 -18.34
CA ILE A 313 11.93 -5.82 -19.04
C ILE A 313 12.69 -4.98 -18.01
N TYR A 314 14.01 -4.93 -18.17
CA TYR A 314 14.92 -4.15 -17.34
C TYR A 314 15.85 -3.29 -18.18
N VAL A 315 15.82 -1.97 -17.98
CA VAL A 315 16.82 -1.02 -18.51
C VAL A 315 17.60 -0.47 -17.32
N PRO A 316 18.90 -0.79 -17.16
CA PRO A 316 19.67 -0.37 -15.99
C PRO A 316 19.98 1.13 -16.00
N GLN A 317 20.22 1.66 -14.80
CA GLN A 317 20.73 3.02 -14.61
C GLN A 317 22.11 3.22 -15.25
N GLN A 318 22.37 4.41 -15.79
CA GLN A 318 23.70 4.82 -16.25
C GLN A 318 23.97 6.32 -16.02
N SER A 319 25.14 6.79 -16.47
CA SER A 319 25.45 8.22 -16.53
C SER A 319 24.70 8.86 -17.71
N GLY A 320 23.62 9.61 -17.41
CA GLY A 320 22.77 10.24 -18.40
C GLY A 320 21.70 9.31 -19.00
N MET A 321 20.99 9.79 -20.01
CA MET A 321 19.83 9.11 -20.55
C MET A 321 20.18 7.89 -21.44
N ASN A 322 19.47 6.78 -21.24
CA ASN A 322 19.44 5.56 -22.04
C ASN A 322 18.90 5.77 -23.46
N ASN A 323 19.76 5.50 -24.44
CA ASN A 323 19.37 5.31 -25.82
C ASN A 323 18.85 3.88 -26.06
N VAL A 324 17.72 3.53 -25.46
CA VAL A 324 17.04 2.24 -25.72
C VAL A 324 15.83 2.51 -26.60
N GLN A 325 15.85 1.97 -27.82
CA GLN A 325 14.72 2.08 -28.75
C GLN A 325 13.74 0.93 -28.51
N ALA A 326 12.49 1.25 -28.17
CA ALA A 326 11.52 0.25 -27.75
C ALA A 326 10.19 0.39 -28.50
N ALA A 327 9.61 -0.74 -28.90
CA ALA A 327 8.24 -0.84 -29.37
C ALA A 327 7.54 -2.00 -28.65
N VAL A 328 6.37 -1.74 -28.04
CA VAL A 328 5.62 -2.72 -27.23
C VAL A 328 4.12 -2.63 -27.56
N ASP A 329 3.61 -3.58 -28.33
CA ASP A 329 2.21 -3.64 -28.79
C ASP A 329 1.61 -5.04 -28.54
N GLY A 330 0.40 -5.15 -28.01
CA GLY A 330 -0.29 -6.43 -27.79
C GLY A 330 0.39 -7.41 -26.82
N CYS A 331 1.29 -6.94 -25.95
CA CYS A 331 2.15 -7.80 -25.14
C CYS A 331 1.60 -8.10 -23.74
N LYS A 332 2.05 -9.22 -23.14
CA LYS A 332 1.72 -9.60 -21.76
C LYS A 332 2.96 -9.67 -20.88
N PHE A 333 2.82 -9.15 -19.66
CA PHE A 333 3.87 -9.09 -18.65
C PHE A 333 3.35 -9.46 -17.25
N GLY A 334 4.22 -10.05 -16.43
CA GLY A 334 3.93 -10.39 -15.04
C GLY A 334 3.92 -11.90 -14.73
N LEU A 335 3.41 -12.26 -13.55
CA LEU A 335 3.42 -13.65 -13.04
C LEU A 335 2.09 -14.36 -13.31
N TYR A 336 2.10 -15.32 -14.22
CA TYR A 336 0.99 -16.17 -14.61
C TYR A 336 1.12 -17.60 -14.06
N ALA A 337 2.34 -18.05 -13.76
CA ALA A 337 2.59 -19.27 -13.01
C ALA A 337 2.12 -19.14 -11.54
N SER A 338 1.85 -20.29 -10.90
CA SER A 338 1.50 -20.31 -9.46
C SER A 338 2.66 -19.89 -8.56
N THR A 339 3.90 -20.19 -8.97
CA THR A 339 5.15 -19.84 -8.31
C THR A 339 6.26 -19.71 -9.35
N PHE A 340 7.31 -18.94 -9.07
CA PHE A 340 8.54 -18.98 -9.86
C PHE A 340 9.16 -20.38 -9.86
N LYS A 341 9.95 -20.68 -10.88
CA LYS A 341 10.92 -21.78 -10.81
C LYS A 341 11.96 -21.47 -9.72
N PRO A 342 12.58 -22.49 -9.10
CA PRO A 342 13.60 -22.25 -8.09
C PRO A 342 14.77 -21.43 -8.62
N ASP A 343 15.39 -20.65 -7.73
CA ASP A 343 16.53 -19.78 -8.04
C ASP A 343 17.74 -20.61 -8.48
N TYR A 344 18.53 -20.08 -9.42
CA TYR A 344 19.84 -20.64 -9.73
C TYR A 344 20.90 -20.17 -8.71
N ALA A 345 22.04 -20.85 -8.65
CA ALA A 345 23.12 -20.50 -7.72
C ALA A 345 23.67 -19.10 -8.00
N GLY A 346 23.56 -18.19 -7.02
CA GLY A 346 24.05 -16.81 -7.13
C GLY A 346 23.02 -15.79 -7.65
N GLN A 347 21.78 -16.23 -7.92
CA GLN A 347 20.68 -15.32 -8.25
C GLN A 347 20.42 -14.33 -7.11
N PRO A 348 20.17 -13.04 -7.38
CA PRO A 348 19.77 -12.08 -6.37
C PRO A 348 18.48 -12.49 -5.68
N ALA A 349 18.41 -12.33 -4.35
CA ALA A 349 17.20 -12.65 -3.59
C ALA A 349 15.98 -11.85 -4.07
N HIS A 350 14.83 -12.52 -4.16
CA HIS A 350 13.57 -11.91 -4.57
C HIS A 350 12.38 -12.53 -3.82
N GLU A 351 11.22 -11.91 -3.98
CA GLU A 351 9.95 -12.42 -3.44
C GLU A 351 9.36 -13.51 -4.34
N SER A 352 8.29 -14.15 -3.86
CA SER A 352 7.44 -15.04 -4.67
C SER A 352 6.52 -14.30 -5.66
N LEU A 353 6.48 -12.97 -5.58
CA LEU A 353 5.69 -12.08 -6.43
C LEU A 353 6.58 -11.47 -7.51
N HIS A 354 6.09 -11.23 -8.72
CA HIS A 354 6.83 -10.47 -9.74
C HIS A 354 7.29 -9.10 -9.22
N ARG A 355 8.56 -8.72 -9.46
CA ARG A 355 9.10 -7.44 -8.96
C ARG A 355 8.52 -6.27 -9.74
N ALA A 356 8.73 -6.29 -11.06
CA ALA A 356 8.28 -5.23 -11.95
C ALA A 356 8.11 -5.80 -13.36
N CYS A 357 6.97 -5.53 -14.00
CA CYS A 357 6.80 -5.95 -15.39
C CYS A 357 7.79 -5.17 -16.27
N ILE A 358 7.83 -3.85 -16.13
CA ILE A 358 8.83 -3.02 -16.80
C ILE A 358 9.49 -2.14 -15.75
N GLU A 359 10.80 -2.25 -15.62
CA GLU A 359 11.61 -1.38 -14.79
C GLU A 359 12.66 -0.67 -15.64
N VAL A 360 12.64 0.66 -15.63
CA VAL A 360 13.49 1.48 -16.48
C VAL A 360 14.09 2.66 -15.74
N TYR A 361 15.33 2.98 -16.09
CA TYR A 361 16.07 4.12 -15.56
C TYR A 361 16.53 5.00 -16.71
N ASP A 362 16.39 6.32 -16.53
CA ASP A 362 16.94 7.35 -17.41
C ASP A 362 16.53 7.19 -18.89
N VAL A 363 15.31 6.78 -19.21
CA VAL A 363 14.92 6.45 -20.61
C VAL A 363 13.83 7.38 -21.15
N VAL A 364 13.80 7.58 -22.46
CA VAL A 364 12.62 8.04 -23.20
C VAL A 364 11.96 6.82 -23.83
N MET A 365 10.72 6.51 -23.46
CA MET A 365 10.06 5.28 -23.91
C MET A 365 8.55 5.46 -24.10
N THR A 366 8.03 4.88 -25.18
CA THR A 366 6.58 4.77 -25.40
C THR A 366 6.14 3.32 -25.30
N ILE A 367 5.15 3.06 -24.46
CA ILE A 367 4.52 1.75 -24.26
C ILE A 367 3.07 1.90 -24.71
N GLU A 368 2.80 1.51 -25.95
CA GLU A 368 1.52 1.75 -26.63
C GLU A 368 0.98 0.46 -27.25
N GLY A 369 -0.17 0.01 -26.77
CA GLY A 369 -0.92 -1.07 -27.41
C GLY A 369 -1.63 -0.61 -28.69
N LYS A 370 -0.89 -0.28 -29.77
CA LYS A 370 -1.46 0.31 -31.01
C LYS A 370 -2.60 -0.51 -31.60
N ALA A 371 -2.37 -1.80 -31.84
CA ALA A 371 -3.38 -2.69 -32.41
C ALA A 371 -4.11 -3.46 -31.31
N ASN A 372 -3.35 -3.96 -30.35
CA ASN A 372 -3.84 -4.79 -29.25
C ASN A 372 -3.34 -4.22 -27.92
N ARG A 373 -4.17 -4.26 -26.87
CA ARG A 373 -3.75 -3.70 -25.58
C ARG A 373 -2.58 -4.50 -24.98
N ASN A 374 -1.71 -3.82 -24.25
CA ASN A 374 -0.74 -4.47 -23.38
C ASN A 374 -1.39 -4.87 -22.05
N GLU A 375 -1.01 -6.01 -21.48
CA GLU A 375 -1.54 -6.53 -20.21
C GLU A 375 -0.41 -6.73 -19.18
N PHE A 376 -0.60 -6.18 -17.99
CA PHE A 376 0.31 -6.23 -16.85
C PHE A 376 -0.40 -6.90 -15.68
N TYR A 377 0.15 -7.99 -15.15
CA TYR A 377 -0.58 -8.86 -14.22
C TYR A 377 0.24 -9.33 -13.02
N ASN A 378 -0.38 -9.32 -11.83
CA ASN A 378 0.12 -10.00 -10.63
C ASN A 378 1.59 -9.64 -10.29
N SER A 379 1.84 -8.36 -10.07
CA SER A 379 3.19 -7.82 -9.85
C SER A 379 3.23 -6.83 -8.69
N ASN A 380 4.42 -6.59 -8.16
CA ASN A 380 4.69 -5.51 -7.23
C ASN A 380 4.66 -4.14 -7.92
N TRP A 381 5.22 -4.02 -9.13
CA TRP A 381 5.05 -2.85 -9.99
C TRP A 381 4.61 -3.25 -11.39
N GLY A 382 3.64 -2.55 -11.96
CA GLY A 382 3.38 -2.65 -13.39
C GLY A 382 4.54 -2.04 -14.15
N ILE A 383 4.61 -0.71 -14.18
CA ILE A 383 5.77 0.02 -14.70
C ILE A 383 6.42 0.80 -13.56
N TYR A 384 7.73 0.66 -13.43
CA TYR A 384 8.55 1.45 -12.52
C TYR A 384 9.60 2.23 -13.32
N ALA A 385 9.43 3.54 -13.40
CA ALA A 385 10.25 4.44 -14.19
C ALA A 385 11.01 5.42 -13.28
N HIS A 386 12.33 5.44 -13.35
CA HIS A 386 13.17 6.34 -12.57
C HIS A 386 13.85 7.36 -13.49
N ARG A 387 13.74 8.67 -13.20
CA ARG A 387 14.31 9.78 -14.02
C ARG A 387 14.02 9.63 -15.53
N SER A 388 12.81 9.21 -15.88
CA SER A 388 12.47 8.79 -17.24
C SER A 388 11.27 9.57 -17.80
N TYR A 389 11.19 9.62 -19.14
CA TYR A 389 10.05 10.16 -19.88
C TYR A 389 9.29 8.99 -20.49
N VAL A 390 8.16 8.63 -19.89
CA VAL A 390 7.39 7.44 -20.26
C VAL A 390 5.98 7.83 -20.68
N VAL A 391 5.59 7.38 -21.87
CA VAL A 391 4.20 7.46 -22.36
C VAL A 391 3.60 6.06 -22.30
N VAL A 392 2.44 5.94 -21.66
CA VAL A 392 1.68 4.69 -21.53
C VAL A 392 0.28 4.89 -22.10
N SER A 393 -0.06 4.11 -23.13
CA SER A 393 -1.38 4.16 -23.77
C SER A 393 -1.88 2.76 -24.11
N ASN A 394 -3.20 2.59 -24.08
CA ASN A 394 -3.88 1.32 -24.33
C ASN A 394 -3.28 0.11 -23.53
N CYS A 395 -3.08 0.29 -22.22
CA CYS A 395 -2.51 -0.72 -21.32
C CYS A 395 -3.50 -1.08 -20.19
N LYS A 396 -3.55 -2.36 -19.78
CA LYS A 396 -4.33 -2.83 -18.64
C LYS A 396 -3.42 -3.35 -17.52
N PHE A 397 -3.58 -2.80 -16.33
CA PHE A 397 -2.88 -3.21 -15.11
C PHE A 397 -3.87 -3.90 -14.18
N ASN A 398 -3.61 -5.14 -13.83
CA ASN A 398 -4.49 -5.92 -12.98
C ASN A 398 -3.71 -6.60 -11.86
N ASN A 399 -4.24 -6.53 -10.63
CA ASN A 399 -3.77 -7.32 -9.51
C ASN A 399 -2.34 -6.92 -9.06
N MET A 400 -2.08 -5.62 -8.86
CA MET A 400 -0.79 -5.15 -8.36
C MET A 400 -0.76 -5.21 -6.83
N ARG A 401 0.20 -5.95 -6.25
CA ARG A 401 0.23 -6.31 -4.83
C ARG A 401 1.50 -5.81 -4.15
N LYS A 402 1.43 -5.49 -2.87
CA LYS A 402 2.61 -5.08 -2.10
C LYS A 402 3.58 -6.27 -1.95
N GLY A 403 4.78 -6.15 -2.53
CA GLY A 403 5.86 -7.12 -2.33
C GLY A 403 6.49 -7.04 -0.93
N GLY A 404 7.15 -8.13 -0.52
CA GLY A 404 7.87 -8.23 0.74
C GLY A 404 9.18 -7.41 0.79
N PRO A 405 9.95 -7.55 1.88
CA PRO A 405 11.17 -6.75 2.14
C PRO A 405 12.29 -6.88 1.10
N ALA A 406 12.38 -7.98 0.33
CA ALA A 406 13.41 -8.15 -0.69
C ALA A 406 13.28 -7.11 -1.82
N TYR A 407 12.11 -6.48 -1.97
CA TYR A 407 11.87 -5.35 -2.88
C TYR A 407 12.02 -3.98 -2.22
N GLY A 408 12.83 -3.87 -1.16
CA GLY A 408 13.17 -2.62 -0.50
C GLY A 408 12.08 -2.08 0.43
N ASN A 409 12.11 -0.79 0.76
CA ASN A 409 11.15 -0.14 1.69
C ASN A 409 10.26 0.91 1.01
N ALA A 410 10.21 0.91 -0.32
CA ALA A 410 9.37 1.79 -1.11
C ALA A 410 7.89 1.77 -0.65
N THR A 411 7.30 2.95 -0.48
CA THR A 411 5.90 3.16 -0.09
C THR A 411 4.92 2.81 -1.21
N HIS A 412 5.35 3.00 -2.46
CA HIS A 412 4.60 2.77 -3.70
C HIS A 412 4.58 1.31 -4.17
N LYS A 413 4.89 0.34 -3.31
CA LYS A 413 4.75 -1.09 -3.64
C LYS A 413 3.29 -1.48 -3.92
N GLY A 414 3.08 -2.31 -4.94
CA GLY A 414 1.76 -2.68 -5.45
C GLY A 414 1.10 -1.63 -6.35
N ALA A 415 1.89 -0.69 -6.90
CA ALA A 415 1.41 0.31 -7.83
C ALA A 415 1.32 -0.23 -9.27
N ALA A 416 0.31 0.20 -10.01
CA ALA A 416 0.26 -0.03 -11.45
C ALA A 416 1.35 0.75 -12.19
N LEU A 417 1.52 2.02 -11.83
CA LEU A 417 2.45 2.93 -12.49
C LEU A 417 3.20 3.73 -11.44
N VAL A 418 4.53 3.70 -11.50
CA VAL A 418 5.42 4.52 -10.66
C VAL A 418 6.34 5.32 -11.58
N ALA A 419 6.41 6.63 -11.35
CA ALA A 419 7.47 7.45 -11.93
C ALA A 419 8.10 8.34 -10.87
N GLU A 420 9.39 8.18 -10.65
CA GLU A 420 10.09 8.91 -9.59
C GLU A 420 11.42 9.53 -10.00
N SER A 421 11.83 10.50 -9.21
CA SER A 421 13.14 11.13 -9.27
C SER A 421 13.60 11.53 -7.87
N THR A 422 14.80 12.07 -7.76
CA THR A 422 15.38 12.52 -6.48
C THR A 422 15.35 14.04 -6.29
N SER A 423 15.14 14.78 -7.37
CA SER A 423 15.12 16.24 -7.36
C SER A 423 14.33 16.77 -8.57
N PRO A 424 13.88 18.04 -8.53
CA PRO A 424 13.17 18.62 -9.66
C PRO A 424 14.09 18.82 -10.90
N ALA A 425 15.40 18.88 -10.70
CA ALA A 425 16.40 19.00 -11.77
C ALA A 425 16.59 17.72 -12.58
N SER A 426 16.26 16.56 -12.00
CA SER A 426 16.25 15.27 -12.69
C SER A 426 14.84 14.75 -12.91
N ALA A 427 13.82 15.60 -12.79
CA ALA A 427 12.42 15.21 -12.93
C ALA A 427 12.15 14.63 -14.33
N GLY A 428 11.50 13.47 -14.35
CA GLY A 428 10.98 12.88 -15.57
C GLY A 428 9.55 13.36 -15.89
N LYS A 429 8.88 12.64 -16.79
CA LYS A 429 7.46 12.85 -17.12
C LYS A 429 6.76 11.52 -17.36
N LEU A 430 5.64 11.30 -16.68
CA LEU A 430 4.75 10.17 -16.93
C LEU A 430 3.48 10.66 -17.62
N THR A 431 3.19 10.15 -18.81
CA THR A 431 1.94 10.42 -19.52
C THR A 431 1.13 9.13 -19.62
N VAL A 432 -0.10 9.15 -19.11
CA VAL A 432 -1.02 8.00 -19.10
C VAL A 432 -2.29 8.39 -19.87
N LEU A 433 -2.57 7.63 -20.92
CA LEU A 433 -3.63 7.86 -21.89
C LEU A 433 -4.67 6.72 -21.85
N PRO A 434 -5.90 6.95 -22.36
CA PRO A 434 -7.00 5.99 -22.23
C PRO A 434 -6.75 4.64 -22.91
N LEU A 435 -7.60 3.66 -22.56
CA LEU A 435 -7.89 2.52 -23.43
C LEU A 435 -8.80 2.98 -24.58
N TYR A 436 -8.59 2.48 -25.81
CA TYR A 436 -9.39 2.91 -26.98
C TYR A 436 -10.90 2.63 -26.83
N ASN A 437 -11.29 1.68 -25.98
CA ASN A 437 -12.67 1.27 -25.74
C ASN A 437 -13.25 1.77 -24.40
N HIS A 438 -12.55 2.65 -23.68
CA HIS A 438 -12.95 3.16 -22.35
C HIS A 438 -13.17 2.06 -21.29
N ASP A 439 -12.55 0.89 -21.44
CA ASP A 439 -12.55 -0.19 -20.44
C ASP A 439 -11.68 0.19 -19.22
N ILE A 440 -11.62 -0.67 -18.20
CA ILE A 440 -10.83 -0.45 -16.98
C ILE A 440 -9.33 -0.59 -17.29
N THR A 441 -8.60 0.52 -17.13
CA THR A 441 -7.14 0.61 -17.30
C THR A 441 -6.40 0.01 -16.09
N ILE A 442 -6.88 0.30 -14.87
CA ILE A 442 -6.25 -0.14 -13.61
C ILE A 442 -7.30 -0.83 -12.75
N ASP A 443 -7.03 -2.07 -12.34
CA ASP A 443 -7.94 -2.87 -11.54
C ASP A 443 -7.21 -3.65 -10.42
N THR A 444 -7.79 -3.66 -9.22
CA THR A 444 -7.33 -4.49 -8.10
C THR A 444 -5.85 -4.21 -7.76
N CYS A 445 -5.51 -2.94 -7.54
CA CYS A 445 -4.13 -2.49 -7.25
C CYS A 445 -4.03 -1.88 -5.85
N GLN A 446 -2.84 -1.84 -5.25
CA GLN A 446 -2.63 -1.05 -4.04
C GLN A 446 -2.69 0.45 -4.37
N TRP A 447 -1.96 0.86 -5.40
CA TRP A 447 -1.94 2.22 -5.92
C TRP A 447 -2.27 2.21 -7.41
N GLY A 448 -2.94 3.24 -7.91
CA GLY A 448 -3.07 3.44 -9.35
C GLY A 448 -1.78 4.03 -9.94
N VAL A 449 -1.70 5.36 -9.97
CA VAL A 449 -0.52 6.11 -10.41
C VAL A 449 0.15 6.74 -9.19
N TYR A 450 1.44 6.49 -9.02
CA TYR A 450 2.28 7.13 -7.99
C TYR A 450 3.40 7.89 -8.67
N THR A 451 3.54 9.19 -8.38
CA THR A 451 4.69 9.96 -8.85
C THR A 451 5.35 10.78 -7.75
N GLU A 452 6.68 10.86 -7.83
CA GLU A 452 7.53 11.58 -6.88
C GLU A 452 8.59 12.38 -7.64
N TRP A 453 8.74 13.68 -7.35
CA TRP A 453 9.65 14.56 -8.10
C TRP A 453 9.52 14.43 -9.62
N THR A 454 8.29 14.26 -10.13
CA THR A 454 8.04 13.91 -11.54
C THR A 454 6.79 14.61 -12.05
N ASN A 455 6.84 15.09 -13.30
CA ASN A 455 5.68 15.63 -13.99
C ASN A 455 4.72 14.50 -14.38
N ALA A 456 3.41 14.76 -14.34
CA ALA A 456 2.43 13.74 -14.71
C ALA A 456 1.22 14.28 -15.47
N THR A 457 0.81 13.54 -16.50
CA THR A 457 -0.46 13.76 -17.20
C THR A 457 -1.23 12.45 -17.18
N VAL A 458 -2.38 12.42 -16.53
CA VAL A 458 -3.26 11.24 -16.43
C VAL A 458 -4.62 11.64 -16.97
N THR A 459 -4.97 11.16 -18.16
CA THR A 459 -6.17 11.64 -18.87
C THR A 459 -7.00 10.50 -19.42
N ASN A 460 -8.33 10.56 -19.20
CA ASN A 460 -9.30 9.55 -19.66
C ASN A 460 -9.01 8.11 -19.14
N VAL A 461 -8.46 7.99 -17.93
CA VAL A 461 -8.11 6.69 -17.33
C VAL A 461 -9.25 6.19 -16.44
N SER A 462 -9.57 4.89 -16.51
CA SER A 462 -10.54 4.23 -15.64
C SER A 462 -9.82 3.35 -14.62
N MET A 463 -10.04 3.60 -13.33
CA MET A 463 -9.43 2.90 -12.20
C MET A 463 -10.52 2.31 -11.30
N ARG A 464 -10.42 1.00 -11.01
CA ARG A 464 -11.33 0.27 -10.14
C ARG A 464 -10.59 -0.50 -9.07
N ASN A 465 -11.25 -0.71 -7.93
CA ASN A 465 -10.75 -1.54 -6.83
C ASN A 465 -9.32 -1.16 -6.38
N VAL A 466 -9.01 0.14 -6.32
CA VAL A 466 -7.70 0.61 -5.83
C VAL A 466 -7.74 0.71 -4.30
N ASN A 467 -6.83 0.06 -3.58
CA ASN A 467 -6.91 -0.05 -2.11
C ASN A 467 -6.42 1.18 -1.34
N LEU A 468 -5.51 1.96 -1.91
CA LEU A 468 -4.98 3.18 -1.29
C LEU A 468 -5.43 4.37 -2.12
N SER A 469 -4.55 4.93 -2.95
CA SER A 469 -4.84 6.10 -3.75
C SER A 469 -4.92 5.79 -5.25
N GLY A 470 -5.92 6.37 -5.93
CA GLY A 470 -6.04 6.31 -7.38
C GLY A 470 -4.87 7.00 -8.06
N VAL A 471 -4.69 8.30 -7.78
CA VAL A 471 -3.50 9.06 -8.19
C VAL A 471 -2.86 9.69 -6.96
N PHE A 472 -1.57 9.44 -6.75
CA PHE A 472 -0.78 10.02 -5.67
C PHE A 472 0.41 10.77 -6.26
N ASN A 473 0.59 12.02 -5.83
CA ASN A 473 1.67 12.89 -6.25
C ASN A 473 2.33 13.50 -5.01
N ILE A 474 3.65 13.37 -4.94
CA ILE A 474 4.45 13.96 -3.86
C ILE A 474 5.66 14.70 -4.42
N ARG A 475 5.99 15.87 -3.86
CA ARG A 475 7.17 16.66 -4.25
C ARG A 475 7.15 17.09 -5.73
N CYS A 476 5.96 17.40 -6.24
CA CYS A 476 5.82 18.16 -7.49
C CYS A 476 5.98 19.65 -7.13
N ASN A 477 7.19 20.01 -6.69
CA ASN A 477 7.43 21.23 -5.90
C ASN A 477 8.49 22.13 -6.53
N ASP A 478 8.29 22.50 -7.79
CA ASP A 478 9.10 23.46 -8.53
C ASP A 478 8.21 24.27 -9.48
N ALA A 479 8.57 25.52 -9.77
CA ALA A 479 7.75 26.48 -10.51
C ALA A 479 7.36 26.01 -11.93
N VAL A 480 8.16 25.15 -12.56
CA VAL A 480 7.85 24.60 -13.90
C VAL A 480 7.30 23.18 -13.87
N MET A 481 7.23 22.55 -12.68
CA MET A 481 6.63 21.23 -12.54
C MET A 481 5.11 21.27 -12.57
N SER A 482 4.51 20.21 -13.10
CA SER A 482 3.05 20.11 -13.21
C SER A 482 2.51 18.69 -13.15
N THR A 483 1.28 18.61 -12.65
CA THR A 483 0.48 17.39 -12.63
C THR A 483 -0.93 17.72 -13.11
N THR A 484 -1.39 17.06 -14.16
CA THR A 484 -2.76 17.18 -14.66
C THR A 484 -3.45 15.83 -14.64
N ILE A 485 -4.54 15.72 -13.87
CA ILE A 485 -5.45 14.58 -13.85
C ILE A 485 -6.79 15.04 -14.43
N SER A 486 -7.17 14.52 -15.60
CA SER A 486 -8.39 14.97 -16.27
C SER A 486 -9.26 13.86 -16.84
N ASN A 487 -10.58 14.05 -16.77
CA ASN A 487 -11.57 13.14 -17.36
C ASN A 487 -11.42 11.67 -16.93
N CYS A 488 -10.87 11.40 -15.74
CA CYS A 488 -10.69 10.04 -15.23
C CYS A 488 -11.91 9.55 -14.45
N ASP A 489 -12.14 8.23 -14.42
CA ASP A 489 -13.11 7.57 -13.54
C ASP A 489 -12.36 6.75 -12.49
N ILE A 490 -12.34 7.22 -11.25
CA ILE A 490 -11.47 6.71 -10.17
C ILE A 490 -12.32 6.16 -9.03
N GLU A 491 -12.20 4.85 -8.79
CA GLU A 491 -12.71 4.19 -7.60
C GLU A 491 -11.52 3.72 -6.74
N ALA A 492 -11.22 4.47 -5.67
CA ALA A 492 -10.17 4.16 -4.70
C ALA A 492 -10.68 4.14 -3.24
N ALA A 493 -10.18 3.21 -2.42
CA ALA A 493 -10.71 3.00 -1.08
C ALA A 493 -10.37 4.17 -0.16
N LYS A 494 -9.12 4.65 -0.15
CA LYS A 494 -8.69 5.77 0.69
C LYS A 494 -8.78 7.10 -0.03
N THR A 495 -7.99 7.34 -1.07
CA THR A 495 -7.94 8.66 -1.70
C THR A 495 -8.15 8.57 -3.21
N GLY A 496 -9.02 9.42 -3.78
CA GLY A 496 -9.14 9.49 -5.24
C GLY A 496 -7.86 10.09 -5.85
N ILE A 497 -7.59 11.35 -5.53
CA ILE A 497 -6.40 12.10 -5.95
C ILE A 497 -5.73 12.72 -4.72
N GLN A 498 -4.42 12.55 -4.58
CA GLN A 498 -3.63 13.17 -3.52
C GLN A 498 -2.48 14.00 -4.09
N TRP A 499 -2.35 15.23 -3.58
CA TRP A 499 -1.18 16.08 -3.77
C TRP A 499 -0.56 16.41 -2.41
N GLN A 500 0.74 16.19 -2.30
CA GLN A 500 1.45 16.37 -1.05
C GLN A 500 2.81 17.02 -1.29
N ASN A 501 3.09 18.13 -0.62
CA ASN A 501 4.31 18.92 -0.84
C ASN A 501 4.46 19.26 -2.34
N SER A 502 3.51 20.04 -2.87
CA SER A 502 3.43 20.41 -4.29
C SER A 502 3.07 21.89 -4.48
N GLU A 503 3.41 22.72 -3.50
CA GLU A 503 3.02 24.14 -3.40
C GLU A 503 3.78 25.09 -4.32
N LYS A 504 4.82 24.63 -5.00
CA LYS A 504 5.50 25.39 -6.05
C LYS A 504 5.08 24.94 -7.46
N GLY A 505 4.40 23.79 -7.58
CA GLY A 505 3.96 23.23 -8.86
C GLY A 505 2.56 23.66 -9.32
N ILE A 506 2.23 23.28 -10.55
CA ILE A 506 0.90 23.47 -11.14
C ILE A 506 0.10 22.16 -11.04
N MET A 507 -0.94 22.14 -10.22
CA MET A 507 -1.68 20.93 -9.88
C MET A 507 -3.13 21.04 -10.32
N LYS A 508 -3.56 20.19 -11.26
CA LYS A 508 -4.88 20.27 -11.89
C LYS A 508 -5.64 18.95 -11.77
N ALA A 509 -6.85 19.00 -11.23
CA ALA A 509 -7.82 17.91 -11.20
C ALA A 509 -9.10 18.42 -11.88
N VAL A 510 -9.33 17.97 -13.12
CA VAL A 510 -10.39 18.54 -13.99
C VAL A 510 -11.35 17.47 -14.49
N ASN A 511 -12.66 17.66 -14.27
CA ASN A 511 -13.72 16.81 -14.83
C ASN A 511 -13.59 15.31 -14.49
N ASN A 512 -13.05 14.96 -13.32
CA ASN A 512 -12.93 13.56 -12.91
C ASN A 512 -14.20 13.07 -12.22
N ARG A 513 -14.54 11.80 -12.39
CA ARG A 513 -15.52 11.08 -11.57
C ARG A 513 -14.75 10.29 -10.51
N ILE A 514 -15.01 10.56 -9.23
CA ILE A 514 -14.27 9.96 -8.12
C ILE A 514 -15.25 9.32 -7.15
N LYS A 515 -14.97 8.10 -6.71
CA LYS A 515 -15.68 7.42 -5.65
C LYS A 515 -14.70 6.89 -4.61
N VAL A 516 -14.95 7.20 -3.34
CA VAL A 516 -14.17 6.70 -2.20
C VAL A 516 -15.07 6.07 -1.13
N TRP A 517 -14.58 5.05 -0.42
CA TRP A 517 -15.44 4.26 0.48
C TRP A 517 -14.83 3.71 1.76
N SER A 518 -13.52 3.75 1.98
CA SER A 518 -12.96 3.29 3.27
C SER A 518 -13.30 4.28 4.40
N GLY A 519 -13.54 3.78 5.62
CA GLY A 519 -14.03 4.57 6.75
C GLY A 519 -13.09 5.70 7.21
N GLY A 520 -13.65 6.72 7.89
CA GLY A 520 -12.98 7.74 8.72
C GLY A 520 -12.14 8.80 7.99
N ASN A 521 -11.28 8.35 7.08
CA ASN A 521 -10.18 9.12 6.51
C ASN A 521 -10.16 9.15 4.98
N ALA A 522 -11.11 8.48 4.32
CA ALA A 522 -11.16 8.52 2.88
C ALA A 522 -11.44 9.93 2.35
N VAL A 523 -10.82 10.33 1.26
CA VAL A 523 -10.98 11.65 0.66
C VAL A 523 -11.06 11.54 -0.85
N GLY A 524 -12.04 12.17 -1.49
CA GLY A 524 -12.09 12.26 -2.96
C GLY A 524 -10.83 12.93 -3.52
N ILE A 525 -10.56 14.18 -3.12
CA ILE A 525 -9.34 14.93 -3.48
C ILE A 525 -8.69 15.51 -2.22
N LYS A 526 -7.44 15.12 -1.96
CA LYS A 526 -6.67 15.51 -0.77
C LYS A 526 -5.46 16.34 -1.15
N LEU A 527 -5.34 17.53 -0.56
CA LEU A 527 -4.20 18.42 -0.69
C LEU A 527 -3.55 18.67 0.68
N ILE A 528 -2.25 18.41 0.76
CA ILE A 528 -1.42 18.66 1.94
C ILE A 528 -0.20 19.49 1.51
N SER A 529 -0.15 20.76 1.92
CA SER A 529 0.96 21.66 1.60
C SER A 529 1.85 21.89 2.82
N THR A 530 3.17 21.97 2.63
CA THR A 530 4.14 22.19 3.72
C THR A 530 4.54 23.66 3.89
N GLY A 531 4.44 24.45 2.83
CA GLY A 531 4.65 25.90 2.86
C GLY A 531 3.43 26.70 2.41
N THR A 532 3.52 28.03 2.45
CA THR A 532 2.44 28.94 2.02
C THR A 532 2.68 29.54 0.62
N ASN A 533 3.54 28.92 -0.18
CA ASN A 533 3.90 29.37 -1.53
C ASN A 533 2.74 29.29 -2.52
N THR A 534 2.90 29.93 -3.68
CA THR A 534 1.89 30.15 -4.73
C THR A 534 1.53 28.89 -5.53
N GLY A 535 1.12 27.82 -4.85
CA GLY A 535 0.68 26.60 -5.52
C GLY A 535 -0.53 26.92 -6.39
N ASN A 536 -0.46 26.54 -7.67
CA ASN A 536 -1.58 26.76 -8.59
C ASN A 536 -2.45 25.50 -8.61
N TYR A 537 -3.32 25.38 -7.59
CA TYR A 537 -4.25 24.27 -7.46
C TYR A 537 -5.56 24.59 -8.17
N GLN A 538 -5.93 23.74 -9.14
CA GLN A 538 -7.17 23.84 -9.90
C GLN A 538 -7.97 22.55 -9.74
N ILE A 539 -9.03 22.59 -8.94
CA ILE A 539 -9.93 21.47 -8.69
C ILE A 539 -11.28 21.86 -9.28
N THR A 540 -11.49 21.50 -10.55
CA THR A 540 -12.59 22.05 -11.35
C THR A 540 -13.46 20.99 -12.00
N GLY A 541 -14.78 21.09 -11.87
CA GLY A 541 -15.71 20.25 -12.63
C GLY A 541 -15.79 18.77 -12.20
N ASN A 542 -15.22 18.40 -11.06
CA ASN A 542 -15.18 17.00 -10.63
C ASN A 542 -16.51 16.55 -10.03
N THR A 543 -16.88 15.30 -10.25
CA THR A 543 -18.02 14.63 -9.60
C THR A 543 -17.50 13.62 -8.59
N ILE A 544 -17.75 13.84 -7.30
CA ILE A 544 -17.18 13.07 -6.19
C ILE A 544 -18.30 12.41 -5.38
N GLU A 545 -18.24 11.10 -5.20
CA GLU A 545 -19.05 10.37 -4.23
C GLU A 545 -18.17 9.89 -3.06
N ALA A 546 -18.29 10.55 -1.91
CA ALA A 546 -17.69 10.10 -0.67
C ALA A 546 -18.68 9.22 0.08
N THR A 547 -18.46 7.91 0.06
CA THR A 547 -19.28 6.96 0.83
C THR A 547 -18.92 7.02 2.31
N ASN A 548 -17.65 7.24 2.62
CA ASN A 548 -17.16 7.57 3.96
C ASN A 548 -16.09 8.66 3.85
N GLY A 549 -15.81 9.37 4.95
CA GLY A 549 -14.79 10.42 4.97
C GLY A 549 -15.24 11.72 4.28
N SER A 550 -14.39 12.36 3.47
CA SER A 550 -14.63 13.69 2.91
C SER A 550 -14.63 13.74 1.37
N GLY A 551 -15.26 14.76 0.80
CA GLY A 551 -15.18 15.03 -0.65
C GLY A 551 -13.83 15.62 -1.04
N ILE A 552 -13.58 16.86 -0.66
CA ILE A 552 -12.34 17.60 -0.95
C ILE A 552 -11.77 18.14 0.35
N THR A 553 -10.47 17.94 0.59
CA THR A 553 -9.77 18.53 1.74
C THR A 553 -8.48 19.22 1.29
N ALA A 554 -8.25 20.44 1.76
CA ALA A 554 -6.97 21.12 1.63
C ALA A 554 -6.47 21.59 3.00
N SER A 555 -5.15 21.46 3.22
CA SER A 555 -4.52 21.86 4.47
C SER A 555 -3.23 22.63 4.24
N SER A 556 -3.08 23.75 4.97
CA SER A 556 -1.88 24.59 4.99
C SER A 556 -1.45 25.09 3.59
N ALA A 557 -2.42 25.38 2.71
CA ALA A 557 -2.19 25.71 1.30
C ALA A 557 -2.62 27.14 0.96
N LYS A 558 -2.07 27.73 -0.10
CA LYS A 558 -2.47 29.04 -0.63
C LYS A 558 -3.09 28.89 -2.03
N ASN A 559 -4.03 29.76 -2.39
CA ASN A 559 -4.64 29.83 -3.73
C ASN A 559 -5.30 28.51 -4.19
N VAL A 560 -6.02 27.83 -3.30
CA VAL A 560 -6.72 26.59 -3.66
C VAL A 560 -8.03 26.92 -4.37
N ASN A 561 -8.12 26.64 -5.68
CA ASN A 561 -9.33 26.91 -6.47
C ASN A 561 -10.19 25.65 -6.60
N VAL A 562 -11.29 25.60 -5.85
CA VAL A 562 -12.30 24.54 -5.85
C VAL A 562 -13.56 25.08 -6.53
N ILE A 563 -13.73 24.80 -7.82
CA ILE A 563 -14.75 25.44 -8.66
C ILE A 563 -15.62 24.42 -9.39
N ASN A 564 -16.94 24.60 -9.43
CA ASN A 564 -17.86 23.77 -10.23
C ASN A 564 -17.82 22.26 -9.90
N ASN A 565 -17.50 21.86 -8.67
CA ASN A 565 -17.50 20.45 -8.29
C ASN A 565 -18.87 20.00 -7.78
N THR A 566 -19.27 18.78 -8.11
CA THR A 566 -20.46 18.12 -7.54
C THR A 566 -20.01 17.05 -6.55
N ILE A 567 -20.40 17.18 -5.28
CA ILE A 567 -19.96 16.33 -4.18
C ILE A 567 -21.18 15.71 -3.52
N LYS A 568 -21.19 14.39 -3.43
CA LYS A 568 -22.23 13.60 -2.79
C LYS A 568 -21.66 12.86 -1.59
N LEU A 569 -22.24 13.11 -0.42
CA LEU A 569 -21.91 12.47 0.85
C LEU A 569 -22.92 11.36 1.15
N SER A 570 -22.59 10.10 0.84
CA SER A 570 -23.58 9.01 0.80
C SER A 570 -23.64 8.08 2.02
N GLY A 571 -22.62 8.06 2.88
CA GLY A 571 -22.57 7.27 4.12
C GLY A 571 -22.04 8.06 5.32
N ASN A 572 -21.16 7.46 6.14
CA ASN A 572 -20.62 8.12 7.35
C ASN A 572 -19.47 9.07 6.95
N THR A 573 -19.84 10.31 6.67
CA THR A 573 -18.94 11.33 6.10
C THR A 573 -18.65 12.45 7.09
N ASN A 574 -17.56 13.17 6.81
CA ASN A 574 -17.07 14.31 7.60
C ASN A 574 -17.42 15.63 6.90
N ASN A 575 -16.83 15.91 5.73
CA ASN A 575 -16.98 17.19 5.05
C ASN A 575 -17.21 17.02 3.54
N GLY A 576 -18.03 17.87 2.92
CA GLY A 576 -18.10 18.01 1.47
C GLY A 576 -16.82 18.65 0.94
N VAL A 577 -16.60 19.92 1.29
CA VAL A 577 -15.36 20.66 1.07
C VAL A 577 -14.81 21.12 2.41
N SER A 578 -13.52 20.90 2.66
CA SER A 578 -12.82 21.40 3.84
C SER A 578 -11.54 22.11 3.44
N ILE A 579 -11.37 23.37 3.86
CA ILE A 579 -10.07 24.07 3.78
C ILE A 579 -9.66 24.50 5.19
N ALA A 580 -8.44 24.15 5.59
CA ALA A 580 -7.94 24.34 6.94
C ALA A 580 -6.53 24.93 6.94
N GLY A 581 -6.34 26.06 7.61
CA GLY A 581 -5.08 26.80 7.59
C GLY A 581 -4.70 27.32 6.20
N CYS A 582 -5.68 27.57 5.32
CA CYS A 582 -5.44 28.00 3.95
C CYS A 582 -5.58 29.51 3.75
N ASP A 583 -4.90 30.06 2.75
CA ASP A 583 -4.96 31.49 2.42
C ASP A 583 -5.44 31.70 0.99
N SER A 584 -6.22 32.76 0.77
CA SER A 584 -6.60 33.24 -0.57
C SER A 584 -7.26 32.16 -1.45
N SER A 585 -8.00 31.23 -0.84
CA SER A 585 -8.59 30.10 -1.57
C SER A 585 -9.98 30.46 -2.10
N GLN A 586 -10.31 29.87 -3.25
CA GLN A 586 -11.60 30.06 -3.88
C GLN A 586 -12.43 28.78 -3.79
N VAL A 587 -13.63 28.86 -3.25
CA VAL A 587 -14.59 27.73 -3.18
C VAL A 587 -15.91 28.22 -3.78
N SER A 588 -16.07 28.11 -5.09
CA SER A 588 -17.20 28.72 -5.81
C SER A 588 -17.96 27.74 -6.71
N CYS A 589 -19.28 27.93 -6.83
CA CYS A 589 -20.16 27.16 -7.70
C CYS A 589 -20.13 25.64 -7.46
N ASN A 590 -19.78 25.21 -6.25
CA ASN A 590 -19.81 23.81 -5.89
C ASN A 590 -21.22 23.40 -5.45
N ALA A 591 -21.62 22.18 -5.79
CA ALA A 591 -22.85 21.56 -5.32
C ALA A 591 -22.49 20.44 -4.33
N VAL A 592 -22.86 20.59 -3.07
CA VAL A 592 -22.64 19.60 -2.01
C VAL A 592 -23.98 19.04 -1.53
N SER A 593 -24.14 17.73 -1.57
CA SER A 593 -25.37 17.05 -1.13
C SER A 593 -25.05 15.96 -0.11
N GLY A 594 -25.83 15.90 0.97
CA GLY A 594 -25.78 14.83 1.97
C GLY A 594 -27.07 14.03 2.08
N ARG A 595 -27.35 13.52 3.29
CA ARG A 595 -28.54 12.69 3.59
C ARG A 595 -29.27 13.10 4.88
N TYR A 596 -28.99 14.26 5.44
CA TYR A 596 -29.74 14.82 6.56
C TYR A 596 -31.15 15.26 6.10
N PRO A 597 -32.21 15.13 6.93
CA PRO A 597 -32.26 14.53 8.27
C PRO A 597 -32.46 13.02 8.25
N VAL A 598 -32.57 12.38 7.08
CA VAL A 598 -32.80 10.93 6.95
C VAL A 598 -31.75 10.13 7.73
N PHE A 599 -30.51 10.64 7.75
CA PHE A 599 -29.43 10.14 8.61
C PHE A 599 -28.87 11.29 9.45
N GLY A 600 -28.68 11.05 10.76
CA GLY A 600 -28.13 12.01 11.71
C GLY A 600 -26.61 12.14 11.69
N TYR A 601 -25.96 11.92 10.54
CA TYR A 601 -24.50 12.09 10.42
C TYR A 601 -24.13 13.55 10.63
N GLN A 602 -23.14 13.82 11.49
CA GLN A 602 -22.71 15.19 11.85
C GLN A 602 -21.79 15.82 10.79
N ASN A 603 -22.10 15.59 9.51
CA ASN A 603 -21.30 16.08 8.41
C ASN A 603 -21.49 17.59 8.16
N LYS A 604 -20.47 18.20 7.57
CA LYS A 604 -20.48 19.60 7.14
C LYS A 604 -20.48 19.65 5.62
N GLY A 605 -21.27 20.53 5.03
CA GLY A 605 -21.25 20.72 3.58
C GLY A 605 -19.94 21.39 3.15
N ILE A 606 -19.72 22.62 3.63
CA ILE A 606 -18.47 23.37 3.45
C ILE A 606 -17.93 23.73 4.85
N SER A 607 -16.67 23.42 5.11
CA SER A 607 -15.99 23.68 6.38
C SER A 607 -14.72 24.51 6.15
N ILE A 608 -14.64 25.67 6.82
CA ILE A 608 -13.51 26.59 6.73
C ILE A 608 -12.93 26.77 8.13
N SER A 609 -11.63 26.55 8.31
CA SER A 609 -10.97 26.63 9.62
C SER A 609 -9.67 27.41 9.55
N HIS A 610 -9.53 28.46 10.36
CA HIS A 610 -8.33 29.32 10.42
C HIS A 610 -7.77 29.70 9.05
N SER A 611 -8.65 30.01 8.12
CA SER A 611 -8.32 30.26 6.72
C SER A 611 -8.73 31.67 6.35
N THR A 612 -7.83 32.47 5.77
CA THR A 612 -8.06 33.91 5.53
C THR A 612 -8.13 34.26 4.05
N ALA A 613 -8.75 35.40 3.75
CA ALA A 613 -8.96 35.95 2.40
C ALA A 613 -9.67 34.97 1.43
N ASN A 614 -10.59 34.15 1.92
CA ASN A 614 -11.28 33.16 1.09
C ASN A 614 -12.45 33.76 0.32
N PHE A 615 -12.64 33.28 -0.90
CA PHE A 615 -13.74 33.70 -1.75
C PHE A 615 -14.72 32.54 -2.00
N MET A 616 -15.97 32.72 -1.60
CA MET A 616 -17.03 31.73 -1.75
C MET A 616 -18.24 32.32 -2.46
N ASN A 617 -18.45 31.93 -3.73
CA ASN A 617 -19.59 32.41 -4.52
C ASN A 617 -20.49 31.27 -4.98
N CYS A 618 -21.81 31.47 -4.90
CA CYS A 618 -22.81 30.66 -5.60
C CYS A 618 -22.71 29.15 -5.34
N ASN A 619 -22.27 28.74 -4.15
CA ASN A 619 -22.31 27.34 -3.77
C ASN A 619 -23.74 26.92 -3.45
N ASN A 620 -24.07 25.66 -3.71
CA ASN A 620 -25.33 25.04 -3.31
C ASN A 620 -25.03 23.91 -2.33
N VAL A 621 -25.57 23.99 -1.13
CA VAL A 621 -25.38 22.97 -0.09
C VAL A 621 -26.75 22.47 0.36
N ASP A 622 -26.91 21.15 0.39
CA ASP A 622 -28.18 20.50 0.73
C ASP A 622 -27.98 19.23 1.57
N SER A 623 -28.91 19.00 2.49
CA SER A 623 -29.07 17.73 3.21
C SER A 623 -27.82 17.35 4.02
N THR A 624 -27.15 18.30 4.66
CA THR A 624 -26.04 18.05 5.60
C THR A 624 -26.41 18.46 7.01
N TYR A 625 -25.70 17.99 8.04
CA TYR A 625 -25.96 18.43 9.41
C TYR A 625 -25.69 19.94 9.55
N LEU A 626 -24.48 20.39 9.18
CA LEU A 626 -24.19 21.82 9.01
C LEU A 626 -24.03 22.11 7.51
N GLY A 627 -24.73 23.10 6.99
CA GLY A 627 -24.56 23.54 5.59
C GLY A 627 -23.16 24.12 5.38
N VAL A 628 -22.94 25.31 5.91
CA VAL A 628 -21.63 25.99 5.94
C VAL A 628 -21.18 26.17 7.38
N TYR A 629 -19.92 25.85 7.64
CA TYR A 629 -19.32 25.88 8.97
C TYR A 629 -18.00 26.64 8.97
N PHE A 630 -17.85 27.56 9.94
CA PHE A 630 -16.62 28.30 10.19
C PHE A 630 -16.15 28.09 11.61
N GLU A 631 -14.83 27.98 11.79
CA GLU A 631 -14.17 28.01 13.10
C GLU A 631 -12.83 28.75 13.04
N GLY A 632 -12.43 29.37 14.15
CA GLY A 632 -11.25 30.22 14.21
C GLY A 632 -11.36 31.52 13.41
N VAL A 633 -10.26 32.27 13.37
CA VAL A 633 -10.20 33.57 12.70
C VAL A 633 -10.06 33.37 11.19
N CYS A 634 -11.06 33.81 10.44
CA CYS A 634 -11.18 33.65 8.99
C CYS A 634 -11.39 35.02 8.31
N THR A 635 -10.58 36.01 8.65
CA THR A 635 -10.61 37.38 8.11
C THR A 635 -10.50 37.41 6.59
N GLY A 636 -11.01 38.45 5.96
CA GLY A 636 -11.07 38.65 4.51
C GLY A 636 -12.00 37.67 3.79
N THR A 637 -12.75 36.83 4.51
CA THR A 637 -13.62 35.83 3.89
C THR A 637 -14.91 36.47 3.38
N ARG A 638 -15.29 36.13 2.14
CA ARG A 638 -16.56 36.56 1.52
C ARG A 638 -17.40 35.34 1.18
N ILE A 639 -18.59 35.24 1.76
CA ILE A 639 -19.60 34.23 1.40
C ILE A 639 -20.76 34.92 0.70
N ARG A 640 -20.89 34.75 -0.62
CA ARG A 640 -21.90 35.40 -1.45
C ARG A 640 -22.73 34.37 -2.25
N GLY A 641 -24.02 34.62 -2.39
CA GLY A 641 -24.92 33.84 -3.23
C GLY A 641 -25.04 32.36 -2.86
N THR A 642 -24.61 31.96 -1.66
CA THR A 642 -24.65 30.56 -1.25
C THR A 642 -26.09 30.16 -0.94
N GLU A 643 -26.57 29.10 -1.59
CA GLU A 643 -27.89 28.53 -1.37
C GLU A 643 -27.80 27.39 -0.35
N MET A 644 -28.43 27.58 0.80
CA MET A 644 -28.54 26.61 1.89
C MET A 644 -29.96 26.03 1.94
N LYS A 645 -30.06 24.70 1.82
CA LYS A 645 -31.32 23.97 1.72
C LYS A 645 -31.66 23.28 3.03
N ASN A 646 -31.64 21.95 3.08
CA ASN A 646 -32.14 21.19 4.22
C ASN A 646 -31.01 20.83 5.18
N HIS A 647 -31.04 21.34 6.42
CA HIS A 647 -29.94 21.14 7.37
C HIS A 647 -30.41 21.02 8.82
N PHE A 648 -29.53 20.58 9.73
CA PHE A 648 -29.74 20.90 11.14
C PHE A 648 -29.62 22.41 11.32
N GLU A 649 -28.54 22.97 10.78
CA GLU A 649 -28.38 24.41 10.57
C GLU A 649 -27.75 24.75 9.23
N GLY A 650 -28.25 25.81 8.59
CA GLY A 650 -27.72 26.28 7.31
C GLY A 650 -26.31 26.84 7.43
N LEU A 651 -26.11 27.80 8.34
CA LEU A 651 -24.83 28.43 8.62
C LEU A 651 -24.48 28.30 10.12
N ARG A 652 -23.28 27.83 10.43
CA ARG A 652 -22.75 27.78 11.79
C ARG A 652 -21.42 28.52 11.89
N LEU A 653 -21.37 29.54 12.73
CA LEU A 653 -20.12 30.14 13.21
C LEU A 653 -19.80 29.56 14.59
N PHE A 654 -18.59 29.01 14.77
CA PHE A 654 -18.10 28.52 16.05
C PHE A 654 -17.89 29.65 17.07
N SER A 655 -17.65 29.32 18.34
CA SER A 655 -17.53 30.28 19.46
C SER A 655 -16.39 31.30 19.29
N ASN A 656 -15.38 30.96 18.51
CA ASN A 656 -14.25 31.81 18.14
C ASN A 656 -14.19 32.11 16.64
N ALA A 657 -15.27 31.83 15.89
CA ALA A 657 -15.31 32.07 14.46
C ALA A 657 -15.55 33.55 14.16
N VAL A 658 -14.73 34.11 13.27
CA VAL A 658 -14.87 35.49 12.80
C VAL A 658 -14.61 35.54 11.29
N ILE A 659 -15.57 36.05 10.52
CA ILE A 659 -15.55 35.99 9.04
C ILE A 659 -15.74 37.36 8.34
N ASP A 660 -15.60 38.48 9.04
CA ASP A 660 -15.93 39.83 8.56
C ASP A 660 -17.44 40.08 8.30
N THR A 661 -17.78 41.36 8.12
CA THR A 661 -19.12 41.78 7.71
C THR A 661 -19.47 41.30 6.30
N GLN A 662 -20.61 40.63 6.17
CA GLN A 662 -21.17 40.16 4.91
C GLN A 662 -22.25 41.13 4.43
N ALA A 663 -21.84 42.14 3.66
CA ALA A 663 -22.73 43.18 3.15
C ALA A 663 -23.39 42.79 1.83
N HIS A 664 -24.73 42.79 1.76
CA HIS A 664 -25.53 42.50 0.56
C HIS A 664 -25.09 41.25 -0.19
N ALA A 665 -24.72 40.23 0.58
CA ALA A 665 -24.05 39.06 0.07
C ALA A 665 -25.00 38.10 -0.68
N GLY A 666 -26.32 38.30 -0.59
CA GLY A 666 -27.29 37.53 -1.37
C GLY A 666 -27.35 36.03 -1.07
N ASN A 667 -26.92 35.60 0.13
CA ASN A 667 -27.06 34.20 0.55
C ASN A 667 -28.53 33.85 0.75
N LEU A 668 -28.90 32.60 0.47
CA LEU A 668 -30.29 32.14 0.45
C LEU A 668 -30.49 30.98 1.43
N TRP A 669 -31.54 31.06 2.25
CA TRP A 669 -31.99 30.02 3.18
C TRP A 669 -33.35 29.50 2.73
N VAL A 670 -33.33 28.54 1.80
CA VAL A 670 -34.53 28.13 1.04
C VAL A 670 -35.17 26.82 1.54
N GLY A 671 -34.44 26.00 2.31
CA GLY A 671 -34.91 24.69 2.76
C GLY A 671 -35.39 24.66 4.21
N SER A 672 -35.55 23.44 4.73
CA SER A 672 -35.98 23.22 6.13
C SER A 672 -34.79 23.10 7.08
N PHE A 673 -34.86 23.77 8.23
CA PHE A 673 -33.83 23.73 9.26
C PHE A 673 -34.39 23.15 10.56
N ASN A 674 -33.77 22.08 11.08
CA ASN A 674 -34.22 21.45 12.33
C ASN A 674 -33.85 22.25 13.59
N ASN A 675 -32.90 23.19 13.48
CA ASN A 675 -32.58 24.14 14.55
C ASN A 675 -32.75 25.59 14.06
N TYR A 676 -31.81 26.09 13.25
CA TYR A 676 -31.81 27.49 12.77
C TYR A 676 -31.26 27.58 11.35
N GLY A 677 -31.74 28.55 10.57
CA GLY A 677 -31.14 28.91 9.28
C GLY A 677 -29.68 29.33 9.46
N ALA A 678 -29.39 30.12 10.49
CA ALA A 678 -28.05 30.52 10.88
C ALA A 678 -27.88 30.55 12.40
N ASN A 679 -26.71 30.15 12.90
CA ASN A 679 -26.38 30.16 14.33
C ASN A 679 -24.93 30.63 14.52
N ASN A 680 -24.77 31.72 15.27
CA ASN A 680 -23.49 32.26 15.67
C ASN A 680 -23.24 31.98 17.15
N LEU A 681 -22.26 31.12 17.42
CA LEU A 681 -21.87 30.77 18.78
C LEU A 681 -20.99 31.82 19.44
N ASN A 682 -20.46 32.77 18.68
CA ASN A 682 -19.71 33.91 19.17
C ASN A 682 -20.65 35.05 19.60
N TYR A 683 -21.55 34.79 20.56
CA TYR A 683 -22.61 35.73 20.97
C TYR A 683 -22.40 36.36 22.36
N VAL A 684 -21.31 36.06 23.05
CA VAL A 684 -21.02 36.57 24.40
C VAL A 684 -19.67 37.31 24.40
N PRO A 685 -19.63 38.61 24.76
CA PRO A 685 -20.77 39.50 24.85
C PRO A 685 -21.48 39.66 23.49
N SER A 686 -22.74 40.13 23.50
CA SER A 686 -23.57 40.23 22.28
C SER A 686 -22.98 41.13 21.20
N THR A 687 -22.05 42.02 21.56
CA THR A 687 -21.28 42.86 20.64
C THR A 687 -20.41 42.06 19.67
N ASN A 688 -20.01 40.83 20.02
CA ASN A 688 -19.18 39.97 19.16
C ASN A 688 -19.90 39.58 17.86
N LEU A 689 -21.23 39.54 17.88
CA LEU A 689 -22.03 39.27 16.69
C LEU A 689 -21.74 40.26 15.55
N LEU A 690 -21.37 41.50 15.88
CA LEU A 690 -21.09 42.56 14.90
C LEU A 690 -19.81 42.30 14.10
N GLN A 691 -18.89 41.49 14.62
CA GLN A 691 -17.63 41.13 13.96
C GLN A 691 -17.84 40.25 12.72
N SER A 692 -19.01 39.61 12.61
CA SER A 692 -19.42 38.79 11.46
C SER A 692 -20.83 39.16 10.98
N ALA A 693 -21.20 40.44 11.09
CA ALA A 693 -22.56 40.92 10.81
C ALA A 693 -23.00 40.63 9.36
N PHE A 694 -24.29 40.32 9.17
CA PHE A 694 -24.90 40.24 7.85
C PHE A 694 -25.78 41.46 7.62
N LEU A 695 -25.48 42.25 6.58
CA LEU A 695 -26.25 43.42 6.19
C LEU A 695 -27.15 43.01 5.01
N ILE A 696 -28.47 42.97 5.23
CA ILE A 696 -29.42 42.38 4.28
C ILE A 696 -30.54 43.37 3.98
N ASP A 697 -30.88 43.53 2.70
CA ASP A 697 -32.08 44.26 2.28
C ASP A 697 -33.32 43.38 2.39
N TYR A 698 -34.14 43.65 3.40
CA TYR A 698 -35.34 42.86 3.70
C TYR A 698 -36.42 42.97 2.61
N SER A 699 -36.32 43.93 1.67
CA SER A 699 -37.27 44.04 0.55
C SER A 699 -37.17 42.89 -0.44
N TYR A 700 -36.05 42.15 -0.46
CA TYR A 700 -35.85 40.97 -1.31
C TYR A 700 -36.57 39.71 -0.79
N GLY A 701 -37.15 39.76 0.41
CA GLY A 701 -38.05 38.73 0.94
C GLY A 701 -37.40 37.72 1.88
N GLY A 702 -38.23 36.84 2.45
CA GLY A 702 -37.87 35.99 3.59
C GLY A 702 -36.77 34.94 3.32
N VAL A 703 -36.53 34.55 2.07
CA VAL A 703 -35.47 33.59 1.73
C VAL A 703 -34.06 34.14 1.94
N TYR A 704 -33.90 35.46 2.00
CA TYR A 704 -32.62 36.12 2.32
C TYR A 704 -32.41 36.26 3.84
N ILE A 705 -33.44 35.99 4.66
CA ILE A 705 -33.41 36.27 6.11
C ILE A 705 -33.42 34.94 6.87
N PRO A 706 -32.29 34.51 7.46
CA PRO A 706 -32.26 33.26 8.21
C PRO A 706 -33.04 33.36 9.53
N THR A 707 -33.58 32.23 9.98
CA THR A 707 -33.94 32.08 11.40
C THR A 707 -32.66 31.98 12.23
N VAL A 708 -32.62 32.70 13.36
CA VAL A 708 -31.48 32.75 14.28
C VAL A 708 -31.96 32.53 15.73
N PRO A 709 -31.12 32.02 16.65
CA PRO A 709 -31.49 31.91 18.05
C PRO A 709 -31.64 33.28 18.73
N VAL A 710 -32.38 33.32 19.84
CA VAL A 710 -32.72 34.59 20.54
C VAL A 710 -31.49 35.35 21.01
N ASN A 711 -30.45 34.62 21.45
CA ASN A 711 -29.17 35.19 21.86
C ASN A 711 -28.31 35.71 20.70
N ASN A 712 -28.74 35.55 19.44
CA ASN A 712 -28.10 36.13 18.25
C ASN A 712 -28.80 37.41 17.76
N ALA A 713 -29.66 38.01 18.58
CA ALA A 713 -30.30 39.27 18.26
C ALA A 713 -29.24 40.35 17.93
N GLY A 714 -29.41 41.04 16.79
CA GLY A 714 -28.47 42.06 16.31
C GLY A 714 -27.38 41.55 15.35
N TRP A 715 -27.31 40.25 15.08
CA TRP A 715 -26.36 39.68 14.11
C TRP A 715 -26.76 39.91 12.65
N ILE A 716 -28.06 39.75 12.36
CA ILE A 716 -28.65 40.01 11.04
C ILE A 716 -29.27 41.42 11.07
N ILE A 717 -28.72 42.34 10.30
CA ILE A 717 -29.05 43.76 10.36
C ILE A 717 -29.73 44.18 9.05
N PRO A 718 -30.95 44.75 9.11
CA PRO A 718 -31.62 45.27 7.93
C PRO A 718 -30.89 46.52 7.42
N GLN A 719 -30.48 46.50 6.15
CA GLN A 719 -29.85 47.63 5.47
C GLN A 719 -30.33 47.66 4.03
N THR A 720 -30.66 48.83 3.48
CA THR A 720 -31.05 48.94 2.06
C THR A 720 -29.84 48.78 1.15
N GLY A 721 -29.97 48.01 0.08
CA GLY A 721 -28.92 47.82 -0.92
C GLY A 721 -29.30 46.78 -1.98
N ASN A 722 -28.32 46.41 -2.81
CA ASN A 722 -28.55 45.43 -3.88
C ASN A 722 -27.96 44.09 -3.46
N GLU A 723 -28.82 43.14 -3.15
CA GLU A 723 -28.38 41.77 -2.84
C GLU A 723 -27.72 41.14 -4.07
N PHE A 724 -26.55 40.54 -3.86
CA PHE A 724 -25.85 39.78 -4.88
C PHE A 724 -26.73 38.64 -5.41
N ASP A 725 -26.69 38.40 -6.72
CA ASP A 725 -27.35 37.27 -7.34
C ASP A 725 -26.37 36.44 -8.17
N CYS A 726 -26.71 35.18 -8.39
CA CYS A 726 -25.91 34.25 -9.18
C CYS A 726 -26.24 34.32 -10.68
N SER A 727 -26.74 35.45 -11.20
CA SER A 727 -27.10 35.63 -12.61
C SER A 727 -26.04 36.47 -13.35
N GLY A 728 -25.11 35.80 -14.05
CA GLY A 728 -24.06 36.50 -14.82
C GLY A 728 -22.93 35.60 -15.35
N TYR A 729 -22.12 36.12 -16.28
CA TYR A 729 -21.09 35.36 -17.03
C TYR A 729 -19.80 35.06 -16.22
N LEU A 730 -19.60 35.69 -15.06
CA LEU A 730 -18.38 35.61 -14.23
C LEU A 730 -18.65 35.22 -12.77
N THR A 731 -19.81 34.62 -12.48
CA THR A 731 -20.32 34.34 -11.11
C THR A 731 -19.43 33.42 -10.28
N CYS A 732 -18.67 32.53 -10.94
CA CYS A 732 -17.80 31.54 -10.29
C CYS A 732 -16.34 31.99 -10.14
N MET A 733 -15.97 33.19 -10.59
CA MET A 733 -14.61 33.73 -10.50
C MET A 733 -14.60 35.00 -9.64
N ASP A 734 -13.51 35.26 -8.90
CA ASP A 734 -13.36 36.55 -8.22
C ASP A 734 -13.01 37.63 -9.24
N VAL A 735 -14.01 38.44 -9.59
CA VAL A 735 -13.84 39.61 -10.48
C VAL A 735 -13.85 40.93 -9.72
N THR A 736 -13.76 40.88 -8.39
CA THR A 736 -13.90 42.05 -7.52
C THR A 736 -12.74 42.17 -6.54
N HIS A 737 -11.65 42.77 -7.02
CA HIS A 737 -10.82 43.62 -6.16
C HIS A 737 -11.64 44.88 -5.82
N GLU A 738 -12.76 44.72 -5.11
CA GLU A 738 -13.37 45.86 -4.45
C GLU A 738 -12.31 46.37 -3.48
N THR A 739 -11.74 47.53 -3.81
CA THR A 739 -10.97 48.40 -2.94
C THR A 739 -11.92 48.85 -1.83
N ILE A 740 -12.06 48.02 -0.79
CA ILE A 740 -12.89 48.33 0.35
C ILE A 740 -12.12 49.30 1.25
N ALA A 741 -12.83 50.25 1.84
CA ALA A 741 -12.41 50.85 3.10
C ALA A 741 -12.12 49.75 4.15
N ALA A 742 -11.32 50.05 5.17
CA ALA A 742 -11.08 49.12 6.28
C ALA A 742 -12.40 48.55 6.82
N THR A 743 -12.50 47.23 6.94
CA THR A 743 -13.69 46.61 7.54
C THR A 743 -13.74 46.97 9.03
N ALA A 744 -14.95 46.97 9.60
CA ALA A 744 -15.12 47.21 11.03
C ALA A 744 -14.28 46.23 11.87
N LEU A 745 -14.19 44.97 11.45
CA LEU A 745 -13.37 43.96 12.11
C LEU A 745 -11.87 44.27 12.02
N GLN A 746 -11.36 44.67 10.86
CA GLN A 746 -9.95 45.04 10.71
C GLN A 746 -9.58 46.19 11.67
N LEU A 747 -10.48 47.16 11.83
CA LEU A 747 -10.31 48.25 12.79
C LEU A 747 -10.37 47.76 14.25
N THR A 748 -11.32 46.89 14.59
CA THR A 748 -11.42 46.27 15.93
C THR A 748 -10.17 45.47 16.30
N ILE A 749 -9.61 44.70 15.36
CA ILE A 749 -8.35 43.98 15.59
C ILE A 749 -7.19 44.98 15.74
N ALA A 750 -7.13 46.02 14.92
CA ALA A 750 -6.09 47.06 14.98
C ALA A 750 -6.09 47.84 16.31
N GLU A 751 -7.27 48.01 16.90
CA GLU A 751 -7.49 48.68 18.20
C GLU A 751 -7.33 47.73 19.41
N ASP A 752 -6.96 46.47 19.19
CA ASP A 752 -6.83 45.41 20.20
C ASP A 752 -8.14 45.14 21.00
N SER A 753 -9.28 45.42 20.37
CA SER A 753 -10.62 45.35 20.96
C SER A 753 -11.43 44.13 20.51
N LEU A 754 -10.77 43.14 19.86
CA LEU A 754 -11.41 41.89 19.44
C LEU A 754 -11.80 41.03 20.66
N GLU A 755 -13.08 40.66 20.78
CA GLU A 755 -13.55 39.75 21.83
C GLU A 755 -14.28 38.54 21.21
N THR A 756 -14.11 37.35 21.78
CA THR A 756 -14.81 36.12 21.38
C THR A 756 -15.50 35.44 22.57
N ALA A 757 -16.53 34.63 22.33
CA ALA A 757 -17.33 33.99 23.38
C ALA A 757 -16.56 32.93 24.17
N GLU A 758 -15.66 32.22 23.50
CA GLU A 758 -14.59 31.48 24.16
C GLU A 758 -13.33 32.32 24.02
N PHE A 759 -13.13 33.20 25.00
CA PHE A 759 -12.05 34.18 25.00
C PHE A 759 -10.74 33.53 25.41
N THR A 760 -9.76 33.52 24.51
CA THR A 760 -8.37 33.19 24.86
C THR A 760 -7.43 34.23 24.24
N ASP A 761 -6.37 34.61 24.95
CA ASP A 761 -5.37 35.59 24.49
C ASP A 761 -4.76 35.15 23.14
N GLU A 762 -4.67 33.84 22.91
CA GLU A 762 -4.18 33.24 21.67
C GLU A 762 -5.02 33.64 20.45
N SER A 763 -6.34 33.73 20.59
CA SER A 763 -7.23 34.10 19.47
C SER A 763 -7.01 35.54 19.00
N LYS A 764 -6.72 36.46 19.95
CA LYS A 764 -6.35 37.85 19.63
C LYS A 764 -5.01 37.92 18.92
N ILE A 765 -4.03 37.17 19.41
CA ILE A 765 -2.67 37.12 18.83
C ILE A 765 -2.74 36.59 17.39
N MET A 766 -3.48 35.50 17.15
CA MET A 766 -3.70 34.98 15.80
C MET A 766 -4.37 36.01 14.90
N ALA A 767 -5.44 36.68 15.36
CA ALA A 767 -6.12 37.72 14.59
C ALA A 767 -5.19 38.89 14.25
N ARG A 768 -4.37 39.33 15.20
CA ARG A 768 -3.34 40.37 15.00
C ARG A 768 -2.31 39.96 13.95
N ASN A 769 -1.80 38.73 14.03
CA ASN A 769 -0.83 38.21 13.08
C ASN A 769 -1.42 38.09 11.66
N TYR A 770 -2.68 37.62 11.55
CA TYR A 770 -3.38 37.53 10.27
C TYR A 770 -3.68 38.92 9.69
N LEU A 771 -4.19 39.86 10.49
CA LEU A 771 -4.42 41.23 10.05
C LEU A 771 -3.13 41.88 9.54
N TYR A 772 -2.03 41.77 10.30
CA TYR A 772 -0.73 42.33 9.91
C TYR A 772 -0.29 41.79 8.55
N LYS A 773 -0.40 40.48 8.33
CA LYS A 773 -0.12 39.83 7.03
C LYS A 773 -1.03 40.34 5.92
N ASP A 774 -2.35 40.42 6.16
CA ASP A 774 -3.34 40.81 5.15
C ASP A 774 -3.11 42.25 4.68
N ILE A 775 -2.84 43.19 5.60
CA ILE A 775 -2.69 44.61 5.26
C ILE A 775 -1.28 44.98 4.77
N LYS A 776 -0.21 44.27 5.17
CA LYS A 776 1.12 44.42 4.54
C LYS A 776 1.13 44.05 3.06
N ASN A 777 0.19 43.21 2.63
CA ASN A 777 0.01 42.84 1.23
C ASN A 777 -0.98 43.78 0.49
N ASN A 778 -1.48 44.84 1.13
CA ASN A 778 -2.47 45.76 0.55
C ASN A 778 -2.20 47.23 0.91
N ASP A 779 -1.20 47.83 0.25
CA ASP A 779 -0.79 49.22 0.47
C ASP A 779 -1.93 50.23 0.28
N SER A 780 -2.86 49.96 -0.63
CA SER A 780 -3.99 50.86 -0.93
C SER A 780 -4.97 50.98 0.26
N LEU A 781 -5.19 49.88 0.97
CA LEU A 781 -6.06 49.82 2.15
C LEU A 781 -5.43 50.53 3.35
N VAL A 782 -4.12 50.35 3.55
CA VAL A 782 -3.36 50.97 4.64
C VAL A 782 -3.26 52.48 4.45
N ASN A 783 -2.89 52.92 3.24
CA ASN A 783 -2.67 54.34 2.96
C ASN A 783 -3.95 55.18 3.06
N SER A 784 -5.11 54.54 2.95
CA SER A 784 -6.42 55.18 3.08
C SER A 784 -7.00 55.15 4.50
N ASN A 785 -6.36 54.48 5.47
CA ASN A 785 -6.85 54.36 6.84
C ASN A 785 -5.77 54.62 7.90
N TYR A 786 -5.94 55.68 8.69
CA TYR A 786 -4.99 56.07 9.75
C TYR A 786 -4.77 54.99 10.82
N SER A 787 -5.83 54.32 11.28
CA SER A 787 -5.74 53.30 12.33
C SER A 787 -4.96 52.06 11.87
N LEU A 788 -5.17 51.61 10.63
CA LEU A 788 -4.41 50.49 10.06
C LEU A 788 -2.93 50.85 9.85
N ASN A 789 -2.65 52.08 9.41
CA ASN A 789 -1.27 52.57 9.27
C ASN A 789 -0.56 52.65 10.63
N ALA A 790 -1.22 53.21 11.65
CA ALA A 790 -0.69 53.26 13.01
C ALA A 790 -0.46 51.86 13.59
N PHE A 791 -1.37 50.92 13.35
CA PHE A 791 -1.23 49.53 13.76
C PHE A 791 0.00 48.85 13.12
N LEU A 792 0.24 49.05 11.83
CA LEU A 792 1.42 48.53 11.16
C LEU A 792 2.71 49.08 11.77
N ALA A 793 2.79 50.41 11.93
CA ALA A 793 3.97 51.06 12.50
C ALA A 793 4.25 50.57 13.94
N ALA A 794 3.21 50.34 14.73
CA ALA A 794 3.33 49.85 16.11
C ALA A 794 3.81 48.38 16.19
N ASN A 795 3.49 47.55 15.20
CA ASN A 795 3.80 46.12 15.21
C ASN A 795 5.07 45.75 14.42
N GLU A 796 5.61 46.65 13.60
CA GLU A 796 6.76 46.41 12.71
C GLU A 796 7.98 45.83 13.44
N ASN A 797 8.34 46.38 14.59
CA ASN A 797 9.48 45.92 15.39
C ASN A 797 9.11 44.91 16.50
N MET A 798 7.84 44.55 16.60
CA MET A 798 7.31 43.59 17.57
C MET A 798 7.39 42.15 17.04
N VAL A 799 7.06 41.16 17.88
CA VAL A 799 7.06 39.74 17.49
C VAL A 799 6.22 39.50 16.24
N THR A 800 5.02 40.10 16.16
CA THR A 800 4.14 40.09 14.99
C THR A 800 4.85 40.46 13.68
N GLY A 801 5.50 41.63 13.65
CA GLY A 801 6.18 42.14 12.46
C GLY A 801 7.39 41.30 12.08
N LYS A 802 8.18 40.88 13.09
CA LYS A 802 9.36 40.03 12.87
C LYS A 802 9.01 38.64 12.35
N LEU A 803 7.95 38.01 12.87
CA LEU A 803 7.47 36.72 12.36
C LEU A 803 6.97 36.85 10.92
N TYR A 804 6.25 37.93 10.60
CA TYR A 804 5.88 38.22 9.23
C TYR A 804 7.10 38.38 8.32
N ASP A 805 8.12 39.14 8.75
CA ASP A 805 9.34 39.35 7.96
C ASP A 805 10.12 38.04 7.73
N VAL A 806 10.13 37.14 8.72
CA VAL A 806 10.69 35.79 8.56
C VAL A 806 9.90 34.99 7.53
N SER A 807 8.57 34.87 7.69
CA SER A 807 7.73 34.11 6.76
C SER A 807 7.79 34.70 5.33
N ASN A 808 7.84 36.02 5.20
CA ASN A 808 8.05 36.70 3.93
C ASN A 808 9.48 36.45 3.38
N GLY A 809 10.49 36.45 4.24
CA GLY A 809 11.86 36.11 3.87
C GLY A 809 12.01 34.69 3.34
N ILE A 810 11.29 33.71 3.92
CA ILE A 810 11.22 32.33 3.40
C ILE A 810 10.59 32.34 2.00
N ASN A 811 9.46 33.04 1.81
CA ASN A 811 8.80 33.13 0.50
C ASN A 811 9.70 33.79 -0.56
N LEU A 812 10.40 34.88 -0.19
CA LEU A 812 11.33 35.59 -1.07
C LEU A 812 12.56 34.74 -1.40
N ALA A 813 13.13 34.01 -0.44
CA ALA A 813 14.24 33.09 -0.69
C ALA A 813 13.88 31.95 -1.66
N ASN A 814 12.60 31.55 -1.64
CA ASN A 814 12.04 30.55 -2.55
C ASN A 814 11.51 31.13 -3.87
N SER A 815 11.49 32.45 -4.02
CA SER A 815 11.00 33.10 -5.24
C SER A 815 12.06 33.04 -6.34
N ILE A 816 11.62 32.70 -7.54
CA ILE A 816 12.44 32.64 -8.74
C ILE A 816 12.05 33.83 -9.62
N SER A 817 13.03 34.52 -10.22
CA SER A 817 12.74 35.68 -11.07
C SER A 817 11.97 35.28 -12.33
N GLU A 818 11.21 36.20 -12.91
CA GLU A 818 10.48 35.95 -14.16
C GLU A 818 11.42 35.51 -15.31
N THR A 819 12.65 36.01 -15.32
CA THR A 819 13.69 35.62 -16.29
C THR A 819 14.10 34.16 -16.10
N GLU A 820 14.40 33.75 -14.87
CA GLU A 820 14.78 32.36 -14.57
C GLU A 820 13.61 31.38 -14.82
N ILE A 821 12.37 31.78 -14.52
CA ILE A 821 11.17 31.00 -14.88
C ILE A 821 11.07 30.85 -16.40
N HIS A 822 11.28 31.93 -17.15
CA HIS A 822 11.25 31.89 -18.62
C HIS A 822 12.35 30.98 -19.18
N ASP A 823 13.55 30.99 -18.61
CA ASP A 823 14.65 30.11 -19.01
C ASP A 823 14.35 28.64 -18.71
N LEU A 824 13.81 28.33 -17.53
CA LEU A 824 13.36 26.97 -17.17
C LEU A 824 12.24 26.49 -18.11
N MET A 825 11.26 27.36 -18.41
CA MET A 825 10.18 27.05 -19.36
C MET A 825 10.72 26.80 -20.78
N ALA A 826 11.73 27.57 -21.22
CA ALA A 826 12.35 27.36 -22.52
C ALA A 826 13.09 26.02 -22.59
N MET A 827 13.80 25.63 -21.52
CA MET A 827 14.46 24.33 -21.40
C MET A 827 13.46 23.16 -21.40
N ASP A 828 12.34 23.28 -20.68
CA ASP A 828 11.29 22.26 -20.66
C ASP A 828 10.59 22.13 -22.01
N ASN A 829 10.30 23.24 -22.69
CA ASN A 829 9.74 23.22 -24.06
C ASN A 829 10.71 22.57 -25.05
N PHE A 830 12.01 22.86 -24.95
CA PHE A 830 13.04 22.22 -25.78
C PHE A 830 13.14 20.71 -25.51
N THR A 831 13.06 20.32 -24.24
CA THR A 831 12.99 18.92 -23.81
C THR A 831 11.79 18.20 -24.41
N ASP A 832 10.59 18.78 -24.32
CA ASP A 832 9.36 18.21 -24.91
C ASP A 832 9.49 18.07 -26.45
N ASN A 833 10.10 19.03 -27.15
CA ASN A 833 10.34 18.95 -28.59
C ASN A 833 11.31 17.81 -28.98
N ILE A 834 12.37 17.60 -28.19
CA ILE A 834 13.30 16.48 -28.40
C ILE A 834 12.59 15.15 -28.17
N ILE A 835 11.80 15.02 -27.11
CA ILE A 835 11.04 13.80 -26.80
C ILE A 835 10.03 13.48 -27.90
N GLN A 836 9.33 14.48 -28.45
CA GLN A 836 8.43 14.28 -29.58
C GLN A 836 9.18 13.78 -30.83
N SER A 837 10.38 14.33 -31.08
CA SER A 837 11.25 13.88 -32.18
C SER A 837 11.70 12.42 -31.99
N ILE A 838 12.12 12.04 -30.77
CA ILE A 838 12.48 10.65 -30.43
C ILE A 838 11.27 9.71 -30.63
N THR A 839 10.10 10.10 -30.13
CA THR A 839 8.86 9.32 -30.25
C THR A 839 8.47 9.07 -31.71
N SER A 840 8.72 10.06 -32.58
CA SER A 840 8.53 9.95 -34.02
C SER A 840 9.49 8.92 -34.65
N LEU A 841 10.78 8.97 -34.31
CA LEU A 841 11.76 7.97 -34.76
C LEU A 841 11.39 6.56 -34.29
N ASP A 842 11.05 6.40 -33.01
CA ASP A 842 10.65 5.12 -32.43
C ASP A 842 9.42 4.56 -33.16
N SER A 843 8.46 5.43 -33.51
CA SER A 843 7.26 5.02 -34.27
C SER A 843 7.56 4.60 -35.71
N ILE A 844 8.49 5.27 -36.40
CA ILE A 844 8.91 4.90 -37.76
C ILE A 844 9.60 3.53 -37.75
N ALA A 845 10.55 3.33 -36.83
CA ALA A 845 11.27 2.07 -36.75
C ALA A 845 10.41 0.90 -36.25
N ALA A 846 9.33 1.19 -35.50
CA ALA A 846 8.33 0.18 -35.15
C ALA A 846 7.44 -0.21 -36.33
N ALA A 847 7.24 0.68 -37.31
CA ALA A 847 6.44 0.41 -38.51
C ALA A 847 7.23 -0.37 -39.57
N ASP A 848 8.54 -0.19 -39.61
CA ASP A 848 9.46 -0.92 -40.49
C ASP A 848 10.71 -1.36 -39.72
N SER A 849 10.74 -2.64 -39.35
CA SER A 849 11.83 -3.24 -38.57
C SER A 849 13.17 -3.32 -39.33
N THR A 850 13.20 -2.98 -40.63
CA THR A 850 14.45 -2.90 -41.40
C THR A 850 15.17 -1.57 -41.23
N ILE A 851 14.48 -0.54 -40.71
CA ILE A 851 15.05 0.78 -40.47
C ILE A 851 15.71 0.80 -39.10
N ASN A 852 17.02 1.05 -39.07
CA ASN A 852 17.76 1.33 -37.84
C ASN A 852 17.92 2.85 -37.67
N LEU A 853 17.30 3.38 -36.62
CA LEU A 853 17.36 4.82 -36.28
C LEU A 853 18.16 5.09 -34.99
N ILE A 854 18.90 4.11 -34.48
CA ILE A 854 19.61 4.20 -33.20
C ILE A 854 20.63 5.35 -33.20
N ASP A 855 21.33 5.58 -34.32
CA ASP A 855 22.32 6.66 -34.43
C ASP A 855 21.66 8.05 -34.50
N GLN A 856 20.54 8.20 -35.24
CA GLN A 856 19.77 9.45 -35.25
C GLN A 856 19.15 9.73 -33.87
N ARG A 857 18.67 8.67 -33.21
CA ARG A 857 18.16 8.73 -31.84
C ARG A 857 19.27 9.13 -30.87
N GLU A 858 20.48 8.62 -31.02
CA GLU A 858 21.65 8.98 -30.18
C GLU A 858 21.95 10.48 -30.23
N ILE A 859 21.86 11.11 -31.40
CA ILE A 859 22.05 12.57 -31.54
C ILE A 859 21.02 13.34 -30.72
N LEU A 860 19.75 12.93 -30.77
CA LEU A 860 18.67 13.54 -29.97
C LEU A 860 18.87 13.27 -28.47
N MET A 861 19.32 12.07 -28.09
CA MET A 861 19.66 11.74 -26.70
C MET A 861 20.82 12.60 -26.17
N GLN A 862 21.81 12.91 -27.00
CA GLN A 862 22.90 13.84 -26.64
C GLN A 862 22.38 15.27 -26.43
N GLN A 863 21.50 15.77 -27.31
CA GLN A 863 20.86 17.07 -27.12
C GLN A 863 20.00 17.10 -25.84
N LEU A 864 19.28 16.01 -25.55
CA LEU A 864 18.49 15.86 -24.33
C LEU A 864 19.38 15.90 -23.07
N ASN A 865 20.50 15.16 -23.09
CA ASN A 865 21.45 15.18 -21.99
C ASN A 865 22.03 16.58 -21.75
N THR A 866 22.31 17.36 -22.81
CA THR A 866 22.79 18.74 -22.70
C THR A 866 21.75 19.64 -22.02
N VAL A 867 20.49 19.63 -22.48
CA VAL A 867 19.47 20.50 -21.86
C VAL A 867 19.15 20.08 -20.41
N ILE A 868 19.18 18.78 -20.10
CA ILE A 868 19.05 18.31 -18.71
C ILE A 868 20.21 18.82 -17.86
N GLN A 869 21.44 18.80 -18.37
CA GLN A 869 22.61 19.32 -17.65
C GLN A 869 22.53 20.83 -17.44
N ASP A 870 22.08 21.59 -18.45
CA ASP A 870 21.89 23.04 -18.34
C ASP A 870 20.82 23.39 -17.30
N LYS A 871 19.70 22.65 -17.28
CA LYS A 871 18.67 22.75 -16.25
C LYS A 871 19.23 22.44 -14.86
N GLN A 872 20.01 21.37 -14.73
CA GLN A 872 20.67 21.02 -13.45
C GLN A 872 21.62 22.13 -12.96
N ASN A 873 22.41 22.73 -13.86
CA ASN A 873 23.32 23.81 -13.52
C ASN A 873 22.56 25.05 -13.04
N LEU A 874 21.48 25.45 -13.74
CA LEU A 874 20.64 26.58 -13.34
C LEU A 874 19.98 26.32 -11.98
N MET A 875 19.38 25.15 -11.79
CA MET A 875 18.73 24.79 -10.53
C MET A 875 19.72 24.68 -9.38
N TYR A 876 20.96 24.23 -9.62
CA TYR A 876 22.01 24.24 -8.60
C TYR A 876 22.38 25.66 -8.16
N MET A 877 22.51 26.61 -9.11
CA MET A 877 22.75 28.02 -8.79
C MET A 877 21.60 28.62 -7.99
N LEU A 878 20.35 28.38 -8.41
CA LEU A 878 19.14 28.82 -7.70
C LEU A 878 19.10 28.27 -6.27
N ASN A 879 19.28 26.96 -6.11
CA ASN A 879 19.27 26.32 -4.79
C ASN A 879 20.37 26.86 -3.87
N THR A 880 21.56 27.15 -4.41
CA THR A 880 22.65 27.75 -3.62
C THR A 880 22.28 29.16 -3.13
N ALA A 881 21.66 29.97 -4.00
CA ALA A 881 21.18 31.30 -3.63
C ALA A 881 20.06 31.23 -2.58
N THR A 882 19.08 30.32 -2.77
CA THR A 882 18.00 30.06 -1.82
C THR A 882 18.55 29.62 -0.46
N GLN A 883 19.50 28.69 -0.41
CA GLN A 883 20.10 28.24 0.86
C GLN A 883 20.82 29.36 1.62
N GLN A 884 21.53 30.24 0.89
CA GLN A 884 22.18 31.42 1.50
C GLN A 884 21.15 32.41 2.06
N ALA A 885 20.08 32.68 1.30
CA ALA A 885 19.00 33.55 1.74
C ALA A 885 18.28 32.97 2.98
N LEU A 886 17.95 31.67 2.96
CA LEU A 886 17.31 30.99 4.09
C LEU A 886 18.19 30.96 5.34
N SER A 887 19.51 30.83 5.19
CA SER A 887 20.45 30.90 6.33
C SER A 887 20.39 32.26 7.04
N ASN A 888 20.25 33.35 6.29
CA ASN A 888 20.08 34.69 6.87
C ASN A 888 18.72 34.83 7.57
N VAL A 889 17.66 34.28 6.97
CA VAL A 889 16.30 34.27 7.56
C VAL A 889 16.28 33.44 8.85
N GLN A 890 17.05 32.35 8.93
CA GLN A 890 17.16 31.51 10.13
C GLN A 890 17.73 32.28 11.32
N VAL A 891 18.77 33.11 11.08
CA VAL A 891 19.36 33.98 12.11
C VAL A 891 18.32 34.99 12.62
N ALA A 892 17.54 35.59 11.71
CA ALA A 892 16.46 36.50 12.08
C ALA A 892 15.40 35.79 12.93
N ASN A 893 14.95 34.60 12.51
CA ASN A 893 13.96 33.80 13.24
C ASN A 893 14.44 33.42 14.66
N SER A 894 15.71 33.03 14.78
CA SER A 894 16.33 32.64 16.07
C SER A 894 16.45 33.80 17.05
N SER A 895 16.41 35.05 16.57
CA SER A 895 16.50 36.25 17.41
C SER A 895 15.15 36.69 18.00
N ILE A 896 14.05 36.10 17.54
CA ILE A 896 12.70 36.42 18.02
C ILE A 896 12.50 35.78 19.39
N ILE A 897 11.99 36.55 20.34
CA ILE A 897 11.63 36.07 21.68
C ILE A 897 10.11 36.06 21.76
N THR A 898 9.53 34.87 21.89
CA THR A 898 8.09 34.64 21.98
C THR A 898 7.70 34.42 23.45
N ASN A 899 6.44 34.70 23.79
CA ASN A 899 5.92 34.58 25.16
C ASN A 899 4.50 34.01 25.22
N ASN A 900 4.03 33.46 24.11
CA ASN A 900 2.69 32.90 23.93
C ASN A 900 2.75 31.78 22.90
N ALA A 901 1.81 30.84 22.98
CA ALA A 901 1.82 29.65 22.15
C ALA A 901 1.68 29.90 20.63
N PRO A 902 0.79 30.78 20.13
CA PRO A 902 0.70 31.06 18.69
C PRO A 902 2.02 31.53 18.08
N ASP A 903 2.67 32.52 18.70
CA ASP A 903 3.92 33.09 18.19
C ASP A 903 5.08 32.08 18.31
N GLU A 904 5.14 31.33 19.41
CA GLU A 904 6.15 30.26 19.62
C GLU A 904 6.02 29.15 18.56
N TYR A 905 4.81 28.69 18.29
CA TYR A 905 4.59 27.63 17.31
C TYR A 905 4.89 28.09 15.88
N GLU A 906 4.55 29.34 15.52
CA GLU A 906 4.92 29.91 14.23
C GLU A 906 6.45 30.02 14.10
N GLN A 907 7.15 30.51 15.14
CA GLN A 907 8.61 30.58 15.16
C GLN A 907 9.26 29.21 14.96
N ILE A 908 8.80 28.19 15.68
CA ILE A 908 9.30 26.81 15.55
C ILE A 908 9.02 26.26 14.16
N MET A 909 7.80 26.45 13.64
CA MET A 909 7.43 25.96 12.31
C MET A 909 8.13 26.70 11.17
N ASN A 910 8.57 27.95 11.38
CA ASN A 910 9.46 28.65 10.46
C ASN A 910 10.86 28.05 10.45
N ASP A 911 11.42 27.71 11.62
CA ASP A 911 12.71 27.01 11.71
C ASP A 911 12.65 25.63 11.05
N VAL A 912 11.57 24.88 11.27
CA VAL A 912 11.33 23.58 10.61
C VAL A 912 11.26 23.71 9.09
N GLU A 913 10.54 24.72 8.56
CA GLU A 913 10.46 24.95 7.11
C GLU A 913 11.84 25.30 6.54
N ILE A 914 12.57 26.20 7.18
CA ILE A 914 13.92 26.59 6.74
C ILE A 914 14.86 25.39 6.73
N GLU A 915 14.90 24.61 7.80
CA GLU A 915 15.75 23.42 7.89
C GLU A 915 15.34 22.34 6.87
N TYR A 916 14.05 22.16 6.61
CA TYR A 916 13.57 21.23 5.59
C TYR A 916 13.96 21.68 4.17
N GLU A 917 13.81 22.96 3.84
CA GLU A 917 14.21 23.47 2.52
C GLU A 917 15.73 23.38 2.29
N ILE A 918 16.55 23.50 3.35
CA ILE A 918 18.01 23.36 3.27
C ILE A 918 18.45 21.89 3.24
N GLY A 919 17.91 21.05 4.13
CA GLY A 919 18.42 19.70 4.41
C GLY A 919 17.48 18.54 4.04
N GLY A 920 16.30 18.83 3.51
CA GLY A 920 15.30 17.85 3.09
C GLY A 920 14.78 16.98 4.23
N MET A 921 14.42 15.74 3.90
CA MET A 921 13.83 14.79 4.86
C MET A 921 14.74 14.45 6.05
N ALA A 922 16.06 14.46 5.86
CA ALA A 922 16.99 14.17 6.94
C ALA A 922 16.94 15.24 8.04
N ALA A 923 16.82 16.51 7.67
CA ALA A 923 16.63 17.60 8.61
C ALA A 923 15.27 17.50 9.33
N LEU A 924 14.19 17.24 8.59
CA LEU A 924 12.87 17.07 9.19
C LEU A 924 12.81 15.92 10.20
N GLN A 925 13.47 14.80 9.92
CA GLN A 925 13.54 13.66 10.85
C GLN A 925 14.16 14.04 12.20
N ASN A 926 15.16 14.94 12.22
CA ASN A 926 15.78 15.43 13.45
C ASN A 926 14.82 16.31 14.29
N LYS A 927 13.81 16.92 13.67
CA LYS A 927 12.80 17.76 14.32
C LYS A 927 11.48 17.03 14.57
N CYS A 928 11.39 15.74 14.26
CA CYS A 928 10.12 14.98 14.29
C CYS A 928 9.34 15.14 15.60
N SER A 929 10.00 15.06 16.77
CA SER A 929 9.34 15.26 18.06
C SER A 929 8.73 16.67 18.19
N GLN A 930 9.50 17.71 17.84
CA GLN A 930 9.05 19.10 17.95
C GLN A 930 7.86 19.38 17.03
N VAL A 931 7.91 18.87 15.79
CA VAL A 931 6.81 19.00 14.83
C VAL A 931 5.58 18.25 15.32
N PHE A 932 5.75 17.03 15.85
CA PHE A 932 4.64 16.25 16.38
C PHE A 932 3.99 16.92 17.60
N ASP A 933 4.80 17.48 18.50
CA ASP A 933 4.33 18.18 19.70
C ASP A 933 3.40 19.35 19.34
N ILE A 934 3.65 20.05 18.23
CA ILE A 934 2.76 21.11 17.70
C ILE A 934 1.56 20.50 16.96
N ALA A 935 1.76 19.45 16.16
CA ALA A 935 0.70 18.84 15.35
C ALA A 935 -0.47 18.29 16.19
N VAL A 936 -0.20 17.83 17.41
CA VAL A 936 -1.20 17.31 18.36
C VAL A 936 -1.88 18.39 19.20
N GLN A 937 -1.50 19.67 19.06
CA GLN A 937 -2.15 20.76 19.78
C GLN A 937 -3.52 21.10 19.19
N CYS A 938 -4.33 21.81 19.99
CA CYS A 938 -5.59 22.35 19.50
C CYS A 938 -5.33 23.46 18.46
N PRO A 939 -5.94 23.39 17.26
CA PRO A 939 -5.84 24.46 16.28
C PRO A 939 -6.34 25.82 16.79
N HIS A 940 -7.23 25.88 17.79
CA HIS A 940 -7.65 27.15 18.40
C HIS A 940 -6.61 27.76 19.36
N ILE A 941 -5.55 27.03 19.71
CA ILE A 941 -4.38 27.58 20.43
C ILE A 941 -3.30 27.99 19.42
N GLY A 942 -2.98 27.10 18.47
CA GLY A 942 -1.81 27.27 17.60
C GLY A 942 -2.09 27.72 16.17
N GLY A 943 -3.35 27.86 15.77
CA GLY A 943 -3.76 28.37 14.45
C GLY A 943 -3.16 27.60 13.27
N LYS A 944 -2.71 28.35 12.27
CA LYS A 944 -2.09 27.82 11.04
C LYS A 944 -0.85 26.96 11.30
N ALA A 945 -0.07 27.27 12.34
CA ALA A 945 1.13 26.50 12.69
C ALA A 945 0.82 25.02 12.99
N VAL A 946 -0.35 24.72 13.61
CA VAL A 946 -0.80 23.34 13.86
C VAL A 946 -1.07 22.61 12.55
N TYR A 947 -1.78 23.23 11.61
CA TYR A 947 -2.05 22.61 10.30
C TYR A 947 -0.78 22.42 9.48
N LYS A 948 0.16 23.38 9.53
CA LYS A 948 1.48 23.25 8.90
C LYS A 948 2.28 22.10 9.52
N ALA A 949 2.31 21.98 10.84
CA ALA A 949 2.95 20.86 11.53
C ALA A 949 2.37 19.50 11.10
N ARG A 950 1.04 19.40 10.98
CA ARG A 950 0.37 18.18 10.48
C ARG A 950 0.77 17.83 9.05
N SER A 951 0.94 18.84 8.19
CA SER A 951 1.44 18.63 6.83
C SER A 951 2.85 18.06 6.80
N TYR A 952 3.74 18.53 7.66
CA TYR A 952 5.10 17.96 7.80
C TYR A 952 5.07 16.56 8.41
N VAL A 953 4.23 16.30 9.43
CA VAL A 953 4.04 14.94 9.98
C VAL A 953 3.58 13.98 8.89
N ALA A 954 2.68 14.40 7.99
CA ALA A 954 2.19 13.55 6.91
C ALA A 954 3.29 13.11 5.92
N LEU A 955 4.42 13.83 5.82
CA LEU A 955 5.58 13.40 5.02
C LEU A 955 6.34 12.23 5.67
N MET A 956 6.21 12.07 6.99
CA MET A 956 6.86 11.01 7.76
C MET A 956 5.91 9.85 8.02
N ASN A 957 4.66 10.16 8.36
CA ASN A 957 3.62 9.20 8.66
C ASN A 957 2.22 9.79 8.35
N ASP A 958 1.62 9.34 7.25
CA ASP A 958 0.31 9.76 6.78
C ASP A 958 -0.87 8.99 7.41
N THR A 959 -0.58 8.08 8.36
CA THR A 959 -1.60 7.27 9.05
C THR A 959 -2.13 7.91 10.34
N ILE A 960 -1.56 9.03 10.76
CA ILE A 960 -1.92 9.72 12.00
C ILE A 960 -3.23 10.50 11.80
N GLU A 961 -4.17 10.29 12.73
CA GLU A 961 -5.44 11.01 12.83
C GLU A 961 -5.41 12.02 13.97
N TYR A 962 -6.04 13.17 13.78
CA TYR A 962 -6.09 14.26 14.77
C TYR A 962 -7.53 14.45 15.25
N ASP A 963 -7.77 14.26 16.54
CA ASP A 963 -9.08 14.51 17.18
C ASP A 963 -9.14 15.93 17.76
N ASP A 964 -9.34 16.89 16.86
CA ASP A 964 -9.49 18.31 17.22
C ASP A 964 -10.64 18.53 18.22
N VAL A 965 -11.68 17.68 18.18
CA VAL A 965 -12.83 17.81 19.08
C VAL A 965 -12.44 17.56 20.52
N THR A 966 -11.66 16.51 20.76
CA THR A 966 -11.22 16.15 22.10
C THR A 966 -10.10 17.05 22.57
N VAL A 967 -9.10 17.32 21.73
CA VAL A 967 -7.94 18.15 22.10
C VAL A 967 -8.38 19.58 22.41
N CYS A 968 -9.22 20.18 21.57
CA CYS A 968 -9.70 21.54 21.83
C CYS A 968 -10.64 21.63 23.03
N ALA A 969 -11.46 20.60 23.29
CA ALA A 969 -12.26 20.55 24.50
C ALA A 969 -11.41 20.47 25.78
N GLN A 970 -10.27 19.78 25.75
CA GLN A 970 -9.31 19.77 26.85
C GLN A 970 -8.63 21.12 27.05
N ALA A 971 -8.41 21.85 25.95
CA ALA A 971 -7.89 23.21 25.97
C ALA A 971 -8.92 24.29 26.37
N GLY A 972 -10.13 23.90 26.75
CA GLY A 972 -11.18 24.83 27.19
C GLY A 972 -12.11 25.33 26.08
N PHE A 973 -11.84 25.02 24.81
CA PHE A 973 -12.74 25.31 23.69
C PHE A 973 -13.82 24.23 23.60
N ARG A 974 -14.98 24.51 24.19
CA ARG A 974 -16.12 23.59 24.18
C ARG A 974 -16.85 23.81 22.87
N LYS A 975 -17.11 22.74 22.10
CA LYS A 975 -18.24 22.85 21.16
C LYS A 975 -19.46 23.12 22.02
N SER A 976 -20.12 24.25 21.81
CA SER A 976 -21.35 24.62 22.48
C SER A 976 -22.30 23.43 22.40
N ALA A 977 -22.35 22.78 23.54
CA ALA A 977 -23.00 21.54 23.77
C ALA A 977 -23.99 21.82 24.88
N GLU A 978 -24.99 22.62 24.57
CA GLU A 978 -26.28 22.45 25.24
C GLU A 978 -26.93 21.10 24.84
N THR A 979 -26.28 20.29 23.99
CA THR A 979 -26.73 18.94 23.59
C THR A 979 -25.64 17.86 23.50
N ARG A 980 -24.42 18.05 24.03
CA ARG A 980 -23.59 16.86 24.31
C ARG A 980 -24.09 16.28 25.63
N ASN A 981 -24.63 15.07 25.58
CA ASN A 981 -24.71 14.22 26.75
C ASN A 981 -23.35 14.24 27.45
N THR A 982 -23.32 14.85 28.64
CA THR A 982 -22.18 14.89 29.54
C THR A 982 -21.64 13.47 29.69
N LYS A 983 -20.34 13.26 29.45
CA LYS A 983 -19.74 11.93 29.58
C LYS A 983 -20.00 11.44 31.01
N GLU A 984 -20.62 10.28 31.13
CA GLU A 984 -20.82 9.62 32.42
C GLU A 984 -19.56 8.80 32.73
N GLU A 985 -18.90 9.06 33.85
CA GLU A 985 -17.87 8.16 34.35
C GLU A 985 -18.55 7.08 35.19
N ILE A 986 -18.58 5.86 34.66
CA ILE A 986 -19.16 4.69 35.32
C ILE A 986 -18.05 3.67 35.55
N LYS A 987 -17.80 3.32 36.81
CA LYS A 987 -16.94 2.19 37.18
C LYS A 987 -17.58 1.42 38.32
N GLY A 988 -17.75 0.12 38.10
CA GLY A 988 -18.52 -0.74 38.98
C GLY A 988 -19.91 -0.16 39.22
N ASN A 989 -20.16 0.16 40.48
CA ASN A 989 -21.46 0.50 41.05
C ASN A 989 -21.61 2.00 41.37
N ILE A 990 -20.66 2.81 40.89
CA ILE A 990 -20.60 4.25 41.16
C ILE A 990 -20.55 5.02 39.84
N LYS A 991 -21.37 6.07 39.76
CA LYS A 991 -21.51 6.98 38.62
C LYS A 991 -21.22 8.41 39.05
N ILE A 992 -20.39 9.13 38.29
CA ILE A 992 -20.09 10.55 38.52
C ILE A 992 -20.47 11.39 37.29
N VAL A 993 -21.32 12.41 37.48
CA VAL A 993 -21.81 13.31 36.41
C VAL A 993 -21.97 14.76 36.91
N PRO A 994 -21.60 15.78 36.12
CA PRO A 994 -20.96 15.69 34.81
C PRO A 994 -19.44 15.46 34.91
N ASN A 995 -18.81 14.97 33.84
CA ASN A 995 -17.36 14.99 33.67
C ASN A 995 -17.00 15.36 32.21
N PRO A 996 -16.28 16.48 31.95
CA PRO A 996 -15.81 17.48 32.90
C PRO A 996 -16.93 18.18 33.67
N THR A 997 -16.60 18.77 34.82
CA THR A 997 -17.50 19.49 35.72
C THR A 997 -16.99 20.90 35.99
N ASN A 998 -17.89 21.81 36.40
CA ASN A 998 -17.55 23.16 36.85
C ASN A 998 -17.69 23.27 38.37
N GLU A 999 -18.91 23.52 38.86
CA GLU A 999 -19.14 23.80 40.28
C GLU A 999 -19.63 22.61 41.10
N LYS A 1000 -20.27 21.63 40.45
CA LYS A 1000 -20.97 20.53 41.13
C LYS A 1000 -20.84 19.23 40.38
N ILE A 1001 -20.68 18.14 41.13
CA ILE A 1001 -20.86 16.78 40.60
C ILE A 1001 -21.99 16.09 41.34
N THR A 1002 -22.62 15.14 40.67
CA THR A 1002 -23.56 14.19 41.21
C THR A 1002 -22.89 12.84 41.21
N VAL A 1003 -22.80 12.24 42.39
CA VAL A 1003 -22.31 10.88 42.60
C VAL A 1003 -23.54 10.01 42.85
N THR A 1004 -23.78 9.03 41.98
CA THR A 1004 -24.84 8.03 42.14
C THR A 1004 -24.20 6.70 42.49
N ILE A 1005 -24.75 6.02 43.50
CA ILE A 1005 -24.26 4.78 44.06
C ILE A 1005 -25.37 3.74 43.93
N SER A 1006 -25.07 2.52 43.45
CA SER A 1006 -26.07 1.47 43.24
C SER A 1006 -26.52 0.76 44.52
N ASP A 1007 -27.59 -0.03 44.39
CA ASP A 1007 -28.43 -0.59 45.46
C ASP A 1007 -27.74 -1.56 46.45
N ASP A 1008 -26.49 -1.93 46.20
CA ASP A 1008 -25.74 -2.91 46.98
C ASP A 1008 -24.76 -2.29 47.99
N MET A 1009 -24.61 -0.95 48.02
CA MET A 1009 -23.78 -0.24 48.99
C MET A 1009 -24.62 0.36 50.12
N ASN A 1010 -24.40 -0.06 51.37
CA ASN A 1010 -25.09 0.45 52.57
C ASN A 1010 -24.09 0.97 53.61
N GLY A 1011 -24.39 2.09 54.28
CA GLY A 1011 -23.54 2.69 55.33
C GLY A 1011 -22.82 3.97 54.89
N MET A 1012 -21.77 4.38 55.62
CA MET A 1012 -20.97 5.57 55.28
C MET A 1012 -19.86 5.19 54.27
N CYS A 1013 -19.71 5.97 53.20
CA CYS A 1013 -18.56 5.90 52.30
C CYS A 1013 -17.79 7.22 52.33
N GLU A 1014 -16.53 7.16 51.91
CA GLU A 1014 -15.65 8.31 51.81
C GLU A 1014 -15.32 8.57 50.35
N ILE A 1015 -15.51 9.80 49.88
CA ILE A 1015 -15.05 10.25 48.57
C ILE A 1015 -13.86 11.20 48.73
N GLN A 1016 -12.76 10.82 48.09
CA GLN A 1016 -11.48 11.51 48.15
C GLN A 1016 -11.10 12.02 46.78
N PHE A 1017 -10.80 13.31 46.67
CA PHE A 1017 -10.25 13.94 45.48
C PHE A 1017 -8.75 14.13 45.70
N ASN A 1018 -7.95 13.63 44.77
CA ASN A 1018 -6.51 13.77 44.75
C ASN A 1018 -6.10 14.59 43.53
N ASP A 1019 -5.13 15.48 43.68
CA ASP A 1019 -4.54 16.22 42.56
C ASP A 1019 -3.66 15.30 41.68
N VAL A 1020 -3.06 15.87 40.63
CA VAL A 1020 -2.21 15.14 39.67
C VAL A 1020 -0.95 14.51 40.27
N VAL A 1021 -0.51 14.97 41.45
CA VAL A 1021 0.62 14.38 42.18
C VAL A 1021 0.17 13.36 43.25
N GLY A 1022 -1.14 13.07 43.32
CA GLY A 1022 -1.71 12.08 44.23
C GLY A 1022 -1.98 12.61 45.65
N LYS A 1023 -1.86 13.92 45.88
CA LYS A 1023 -2.17 14.53 47.18
C LYS A 1023 -3.67 14.76 47.32
N SER A 1024 -4.23 14.36 48.45
CA SER A 1024 -5.64 14.60 48.76
C SER A 1024 -5.94 16.08 48.97
N VAL A 1025 -6.85 16.61 48.15
CA VAL A 1025 -7.25 18.03 48.15
C VAL A 1025 -8.67 18.26 48.66
N LEU A 1026 -9.53 17.24 48.60
CA LEU A 1026 -10.87 17.27 49.19
C LEU A 1026 -11.24 15.87 49.65
N LEU A 1027 -11.81 15.80 50.85
CA LEU A 1027 -12.32 14.58 51.45
C LEU A 1027 -13.74 14.84 51.94
N LYS A 1028 -14.67 13.94 51.61
CA LYS A 1028 -16.07 14.05 52.04
C LYS A 1028 -16.60 12.68 52.44
N GLU A 1029 -17.29 12.65 53.56
CA GLU A 1029 -18.10 11.50 53.95
C GLU A 1029 -19.49 11.60 53.31
N LEU A 1030 -19.97 10.48 52.78
CA LEU A 1030 -21.24 10.29 52.10
C LEU A 1030 -22.05 9.22 52.84
N ASP A 1031 -23.33 9.49 53.10
CA ASP A 1031 -24.27 8.46 53.56
C ASP A 1031 -24.76 7.66 52.34
N CYS A 1032 -24.10 6.54 52.03
CA CYS A 1032 -24.38 5.74 50.84
C CYS A 1032 -25.78 5.10 50.84
N ASN A 1033 -26.51 5.17 51.96
CA ASN A 1033 -27.94 4.84 51.95
C ASN A 1033 -28.75 5.86 51.10
N GLN A 1034 -28.23 7.08 50.93
CA GLN A 1034 -28.75 8.07 50.00
C GLN A 1034 -28.08 7.88 48.63
N LYS A 1035 -28.75 7.12 47.75
CA LYS A 1035 -28.24 6.69 46.43
C LYS A 1035 -27.64 7.79 45.53
N THR A 1036 -27.96 9.06 45.78
CA THR A 1036 -27.50 10.19 44.97
C THR A 1036 -27.05 11.33 45.85
N HIS A 1037 -25.82 11.80 45.63
CA HIS A 1037 -25.22 12.92 46.34
C HIS A 1037 -24.75 14.00 45.38
N THR A 1038 -25.14 15.25 45.62
CA THR A 1038 -24.57 16.40 44.91
C THR A 1038 -23.47 17.03 45.75
N LEU A 1039 -22.25 17.06 45.21
CA LEU A 1039 -21.08 17.64 45.85
C LEU A 1039 -20.73 18.97 45.18
N ASN A 1040 -20.56 20.00 45.99
CA ASN A 1040 -20.04 21.28 45.55
C ASN A 1040 -18.50 21.24 45.58
N ILE A 1041 -17.88 21.47 44.43
CA ILE A 1041 -16.44 21.42 44.20
C ILE A 1041 -15.89 22.77 43.74
N LYS A 1042 -16.67 23.85 43.89
CA LYS A 1042 -16.29 25.23 43.55
C LYS A 1042 -15.04 25.76 44.27
N LEU A 1043 -14.48 25.03 45.23
CA LEU A 1043 -13.23 25.43 45.89
C LEU A 1043 -12.00 24.69 45.35
N LEU A 1044 -12.17 23.66 44.51
CA LEU A 1044 -11.08 22.96 43.84
C LEU A 1044 -10.68 23.68 42.56
N SER A 1045 -9.39 24.03 42.42
CA SER A 1045 -8.85 24.69 41.22
C SER A 1045 -9.16 23.92 39.94
N GLU A 1046 -9.12 24.58 38.80
CA GLU A 1046 -9.24 23.90 37.51
C GLU A 1046 -8.09 22.90 37.33
N GLY A 1047 -8.40 21.74 36.74
CA GLY A 1047 -7.41 20.68 36.55
C GLY A 1047 -7.97 19.26 36.57
N ILE A 1048 -7.06 18.30 36.42
CA ILE A 1048 -7.38 16.87 36.48
C ILE A 1048 -7.23 16.40 37.92
N TYR A 1049 -8.28 15.75 38.40
CA TYR A 1049 -8.33 15.13 39.71
C TYR A 1049 -8.56 13.64 39.57
N THR A 1050 -8.01 12.90 40.51
CA THR A 1050 -8.40 11.53 40.72
C THR A 1050 -9.39 11.47 41.88
N VAL A 1051 -10.59 10.96 41.63
CA VAL A 1051 -11.60 10.73 42.66
C VAL A 1051 -11.59 9.26 43.05
N LYS A 1052 -11.41 8.97 44.33
CA LYS A 1052 -11.52 7.63 44.90
C LYS A 1052 -12.74 7.58 45.79
N VAL A 1053 -13.52 6.52 45.68
CA VAL A 1053 -14.63 6.24 46.62
C VAL A 1053 -14.27 4.99 47.41
N ASN A 1054 -14.10 5.16 48.73
CA ASN A 1054 -13.69 4.13 49.68
C ASN A 1054 -14.86 3.75 50.58
N GLN A 1055 -15.05 2.44 50.79
CA GLN A 1055 -15.91 1.92 51.84
C GLN A 1055 -15.21 0.75 52.53
N SER A 1056 -15.45 0.58 53.84
CA SER A 1056 -14.71 -0.36 54.71
C SER A 1056 -14.71 -1.83 54.27
N ASN A 1057 -15.60 -2.25 53.35
CA ASN A 1057 -15.74 -3.64 52.89
C ASN A 1057 -15.79 -3.81 51.34
N HIS A 1058 -15.56 -2.77 50.53
CA HIS A 1058 -15.60 -2.84 49.06
C HIS A 1058 -14.29 -2.35 48.41
N VAL A 1059 -14.02 -2.79 47.18
CA VAL A 1059 -12.84 -2.35 46.40
C VAL A 1059 -12.96 -0.86 46.09
N SER A 1060 -11.90 -0.10 46.39
CA SER A 1060 -11.79 1.32 46.06
C SER A 1060 -11.81 1.51 44.54
N GLU A 1061 -12.83 2.20 44.03
CA GLU A 1061 -12.90 2.58 42.62
C GLU A 1061 -12.31 3.98 42.40
N GLN A 1062 -11.57 4.13 41.29
CA GLN A 1062 -10.80 5.34 40.98
C GLN A 1062 -11.26 5.95 39.65
N PHE A 1063 -11.74 7.19 39.69
CA PHE A 1063 -12.27 7.96 38.56
C PHE A 1063 -11.33 9.11 38.20
N LYS A 1064 -11.25 9.44 36.91
CA LYS A 1064 -10.67 10.70 36.46
C LYS A 1064 -11.78 11.74 36.44
N LEU A 1065 -11.66 12.78 37.26
CA LEU A 1065 -12.57 13.93 37.23
C LEU A 1065 -11.82 15.15 36.70
N ILE A 1066 -12.40 15.86 35.76
CA ILE A 1066 -11.82 17.07 35.18
C ILE A 1066 -12.67 18.25 35.65
N ILE A 1067 -12.07 19.19 36.38
CA ILE A 1067 -12.73 20.43 36.82
C ILE A 1067 -12.29 21.55 35.89
N VAL A 1068 -13.26 22.22 35.26
CA VAL A 1068 -13.04 23.32 34.30
C VAL A 1068 -14.07 24.42 34.59
N ARG A 1069 -13.60 25.62 34.93
CA ARG A 1069 -14.49 26.72 35.29
C ARG A 1069 -14.80 27.64 34.13
#